data_AF-A0A958QRU8-F1
#
_entry.id   AF-A0A958QRU8-F1
#
_cell.length_a   1.000
_cell.length_b   1.000
_cell.length_c   1.000
_cell.angle_alpha   90.00
_cell.angle_beta   90.00
_cell.angle_gamma   90.00
#
_symmetry.space_group_name_H-M   'P 1'
#
loop_
_entity.id
_entity.type
_entity.pdbx_description
1 polymer ?
#
loop_
_entity_poly.entity_id
_entity_poly.type
_entity_poly.pdbx_seq_one_letter_code
_entity_poly.pdbx_strand_id
1 'polypeptide(L)'
;MLGRFFSGKHSKELRQLHGRDWGKLVVLIAVLLVIAIVVFAVFTTFGSFPADSRHLAGLEQSALSSSSPSVARLGEQISGYRTWLESKGTSGELYYFLGLAESALQSALKESGFAWFHISIMRAGFVFLAGLRLFLAAIALSVVVGIFSWRIYEEDDALGQTGNGRLYYSGINAKLENLTPQGAPDKQIVGLACPQQESDSVTRASSLGRLLEEFDAQTLTNISLAGIVLKIGDYPSWAKPGGNNNDSGLGFEEVPLVQSTEGILRLLLEKQQQIVEQVDESGLDQRPFLKEPAPDQALQLDHYLSILSGAVDQVLTPELRTALVNVSSAELATVVLAFQAGKVLAYESTAGRWEQASNFPHLAARAVLHSVAAFGKEYNFAERETVRRALIYASRASIFGPVRFAKNFTPESRSLRQLVELLMAAPNKLVSVADEVELAELVREAHVLWREEFSRTVLSLDEKYPNLIHATSTNLFLVPVQALVEISKASLPQDMLSRLTKLIERVSERQQARDLQVLEGTENLKDEVPEYEKVFAPFQKAELKELGDSHFVSPEDLRVWSSVRVVLYTYGWLARRVGDYTVPESSVVYVVMDQANSEASKNHLGLVGQAGVAPLRGERLKEQFGREWQNRFYSARTAKMAENRQHHERQMQGISDDLEEAEQLTA
;
A
#
# COMPACT_ATOMS: atom_id res chain seq x y z
N MET A 1 3.65 38.36 -35.93
CA MET A 1 4.93 38.49 -35.18
C MET A 1 4.98 37.67 -33.87
N LEU A 2 4.05 36.73 -33.62
CA LEU A 2 4.02 35.86 -32.42
C LEU A 2 4.17 34.36 -32.71
N GLY A 3 4.41 33.96 -33.97
CA GLY A 3 4.45 32.56 -34.39
C GLY A 3 5.84 31.95 -34.63
N ARG A 4 6.94 32.66 -34.32
CA ARG A 4 8.31 32.19 -34.64
C ARG A 4 9.25 32.00 -33.44
N PHE A 5 8.76 32.11 -32.20
CA PHE A 5 9.59 31.97 -30.99
C PHE A 5 9.56 30.58 -30.32
N PHE A 6 8.80 29.61 -30.84
CA PHE A 6 8.68 28.25 -30.25
C PHE A 6 9.27 27.15 -31.13
N SER A 7 10.46 27.36 -31.67
CA SER A 7 11.23 26.32 -32.36
C SER A 7 12.64 26.28 -31.78
N GLY A 8 12.87 25.41 -30.80
CA GLY A 8 14.20 25.18 -30.25
C GLY A 8 14.19 24.17 -29.10
N LYS A 9 15.21 23.31 -29.07
CA LYS A 9 15.50 22.21 -28.13
C LYS A 9 15.25 22.51 -26.64
N HIS A 10 15.14 23.76 -26.21
CA HIS A 10 14.85 24.15 -24.82
C HIS A 10 13.38 24.00 -24.38
N SER A 11 12.42 23.72 -25.28
CA SER A 11 11.02 23.52 -24.87
C SER A 11 10.76 22.16 -24.19
N LYS A 12 11.67 21.19 -24.34
CA LYS A 12 11.59 19.88 -23.66
C LYS A 12 12.15 19.92 -22.24
N GLU A 13 13.23 20.66 -22.00
CA GLU A 13 13.83 20.82 -20.66
C GLU A 13 12.98 21.72 -19.76
N LEU A 14 12.36 22.78 -20.29
CA LEU A 14 11.45 23.63 -19.51
C LEU A 14 10.14 22.91 -19.12
N ARG A 15 9.67 21.92 -19.90
CA ARG A 15 8.50 21.10 -19.53
C ARG A 15 8.77 20.10 -18.41
N GLN A 16 10.03 19.69 -18.21
CA GLN A 16 10.39 18.66 -17.22
C GLN A 16 10.59 19.19 -15.79
N LEU A 17 10.84 20.50 -15.62
CA LEU A 17 11.02 21.12 -14.30
C LEU A 17 9.75 21.77 -13.70
N HIS A 18 8.64 21.82 -14.43
CA HIS A 18 7.54 22.73 -14.10
C HIS A 18 6.23 22.08 -13.63
N GLY A 19 6.09 20.75 -13.64
CA GLY A 19 4.80 20.10 -13.35
C GLY A 19 4.28 20.28 -11.92
N ARG A 20 5.16 20.18 -10.92
CA ARG A 20 4.76 20.15 -9.49
C ARG A 20 4.65 21.54 -8.86
N ASP A 21 5.42 22.51 -9.34
CA ASP A 21 5.36 23.89 -8.83
C ASP A 21 4.32 24.76 -9.55
N TRP A 22 3.85 24.37 -10.74
CA TRP A 22 2.73 25.04 -11.40
C TRP A 22 1.44 24.96 -10.57
N GLY A 23 1.13 23.80 -9.98
CA GLY A 23 -0.05 23.65 -9.12
C GLY A 23 0.00 24.59 -7.90
N LYS A 24 1.16 24.71 -7.25
CA LYS A 24 1.36 25.62 -6.12
C LYS A 24 1.27 27.09 -6.54
N LEU A 25 1.85 27.45 -7.69
CA LEU A 25 1.78 28.81 -8.23
C LEU A 25 0.33 29.19 -8.58
N VAL A 26 -0.42 28.28 -9.19
CA VAL A 26 -1.84 28.47 -9.53
C VAL A 26 -2.70 28.66 -8.28
N VAL A 27 -2.47 27.85 -7.23
CA VAL A 27 -3.14 28.03 -5.92
C VAL A 27 -2.76 29.35 -5.27
N LEU A 28 -1.49 29.75 -5.30
CA LEU A 28 -1.02 31.03 -4.76
C LEU A 28 -1.69 32.22 -5.47
N ILE A 29 -1.78 32.18 -6.81
CA ILE A 29 -2.47 33.21 -7.60
C ILE A 29 -3.96 33.27 -7.23
N ALA A 30 -4.62 32.12 -7.06
CA ALA A 30 -6.02 32.07 -6.64
C ALA A 30 -6.21 32.69 -5.24
N VAL A 31 -5.32 32.40 -4.29
CA VAL A 31 -5.35 32.98 -2.93
C VAL A 31 -5.16 34.49 -2.96
N LEU A 32 -4.19 34.99 -3.74
CA LEU A 32 -3.97 36.44 -3.89
C LEU A 32 -5.18 37.15 -4.52
N LEU A 33 -5.85 36.53 -5.49
CA LEU A 33 -7.07 37.06 -6.07
C LEU A 33 -8.24 37.08 -5.07
N VAL A 34 -8.39 36.04 -4.25
CA VAL A 34 -9.41 36.00 -3.18
C VAL A 34 -9.14 37.10 -2.15
N ILE A 35 -7.88 37.29 -1.71
CA ILE A 35 -7.50 38.38 -0.79
C ILE A 35 -7.85 39.74 -1.41
N ALA A 36 -7.52 39.96 -2.69
CA ALA A 36 -7.86 41.19 -3.38
C ALA A 36 -9.38 41.44 -3.42
N ILE A 37 -10.20 40.41 -3.67
CA ILE A 37 -11.66 40.50 -3.65
C ILE A 37 -12.19 40.82 -2.25
N VAL A 38 -11.66 40.17 -1.19
CA VAL A 38 -12.09 40.40 0.19
C VAL A 38 -11.69 41.81 0.66
N VAL A 39 -10.45 42.23 0.40
CA VAL A 39 -10.00 43.59 0.75
C VAL A 39 -10.84 44.64 0.03
N PHE A 40 -11.13 44.43 -1.26
CA PHE A 40 -12.01 45.32 -2.02
C PHE A 40 -13.43 45.37 -1.44
N ALA A 41 -14.01 44.20 -1.12
CA ALA A 41 -15.35 44.11 -0.52
C ALA A 41 -15.44 44.74 0.88
N VAL A 42 -14.40 44.59 1.71
CA VAL A 42 -14.31 45.21 3.05
C VAL A 42 -14.19 46.74 2.90
N PHE A 43 -13.35 47.22 1.98
CA PHE A 43 -13.18 48.66 1.75
C PHE A 43 -14.47 49.31 1.24
N THR A 44 -15.27 48.59 0.45
CA THR A 44 -16.55 49.08 -0.07
C THR A 44 -17.70 48.96 0.94
N THR A 45 -17.72 47.92 1.78
CA THR A 45 -18.78 47.73 2.80
C THR A 45 -18.61 48.60 4.05
N PHE A 46 -17.38 48.88 4.48
CA PHE A 46 -17.12 49.79 5.62
C PHE A 46 -17.14 51.27 5.22
N GLY A 47 -17.09 51.59 3.93
CA GLY A 47 -16.97 52.96 3.41
C GLY A 47 -18.27 53.66 3.04
N SER A 48 -19.36 52.96 2.71
CA SER A 48 -20.58 53.61 2.22
C SER A 48 -21.87 52.79 2.37
N PHE A 49 -22.87 53.40 3.02
CA PHE A 49 -24.29 53.03 2.89
C PHE A 49 -24.78 53.37 1.46
N PRO A 50 -25.88 52.78 0.96
CA PRO A 50 -26.34 52.97 -0.42
C PRO A 50 -26.46 54.46 -0.78
N ALA A 51 -25.62 54.89 -1.72
CA ALA A 51 -25.72 56.19 -2.37
C ALA A 51 -27.12 56.31 -3.00
N ASP A 52 -27.92 57.28 -2.56
CA ASP A 52 -29.08 57.68 -3.34
C ASP A 52 -28.56 58.15 -4.70
N SER A 53 -29.01 57.51 -5.79
CA SER A 53 -28.55 57.83 -7.14
C SER A 53 -28.77 59.31 -7.51
N ARG A 54 -29.72 59.96 -6.85
CA ARG A 54 -29.97 61.41 -6.94
C ARG A 54 -28.88 62.22 -6.26
N HIS A 55 -28.39 61.77 -5.10
CA HIS A 55 -27.32 62.44 -4.37
C HIS A 55 -26.01 62.38 -5.16
N LEU A 56 -25.66 61.21 -5.70
CA LEU A 56 -24.48 61.06 -6.53
C LEU A 56 -24.55 61.92 -7.80
N ALA A 57 -25.70 61.97 -8.49
CA ALA A 57 -25.89 62.85 -9.64
C ALA A 57 -25.69 64.34 -9.28
N GLY A 58 -26.10 64.74 -8.07
CA GLY A 58 -25.82 66.09 -7.55
C GLY A 58 -24.33 66.35 -7.33
N LEU A 59 -23.60 65.37 -6.79
CA LEU A 59 -22.15 65.46 -6.59
C LEU A 59 -21.39 65.46 -7.93
N GLU A 60 -21.81 64.66 -8.90
CA GLU A 60 -21.25 64.64 -10.26
C GLU A 60 -21.42 66.00 -10.93
N GLN A 61 -22.63 66.58 -10.89
CA GLN A 61 -22.89 67.92 -11.43
C GLN A 61 -22.08 69.01 -10.72
N SER A 62 -21.90 68.90 -9.40
CA SER A 62 -21.06 69.82 -8.62
C SER A 62 -19.58 69.70 -8.98
N ALA A 63 -19.10 68.49 -9.27
CA ALA A 63 -17.74 68.26 -9.72
C ALA A 63 -17.51 68.78 -11.14
N LEU A 64 -18.43 68.54 -12.06
CA LEU A 64 -18.37 69.03 -13.45
C LEU A 64 -18.37 70.56 -13.54
N SER A 65 -19.04 71.23 -12.61
CA SER A 65 -19.08 72.70 -12.51
C SER A 65 -17.96 73.29 -11.64
N SER A 66 -17.07 72.46 -11.08
CA SER A 66 -15.96 72.92 -10.26
C SER A 66 -14.95 73.73 -11.07
N SER A 67 -14.41 74.80 -10.48
CA SER A 67 -13.31 75.58 -11.04
C SER A 67 -11.97 74.85 -11.02
N SER A 68 -11.87 73.73 -10.30
CA SER A 68 -10.68 72.87 -10.28
C SER A 68 -10.70 71.88 -11.45
N PRO A 69 -9.73 71.94 -12.39
CA PRO A 69 -9.69 71.05 -13.55
C PRO A 69 -9.63 69.57 -13.18
N SER A 70 -8.96 69.24 -12.07
CA SER A 70 -8.79 67.86 -11.61
C SER A 70 -10.10 67.27 -11.05
N VAL A 71 -10.91 68.09 -10.40
CA VAL A 71 -12.23 67.69 -9.86
C VAL A 71 -13.24 67.52 -11.00
N ALA A 72 -13.26 68.45 -11.96
CA ALA A 72 -14.09 68.33 -13.16
C ALA A 72 -13.77 67.07 -13.96
N ARG A 73 -12.48 66.76 -14.14
CA ARG A 73 -12.02 65.54 -14.81
C ARG A 73 -12.40 64.26 -14.07
N LEU A 74 -12.39 64.27 -12.73
CA LEU A 74 -12.87 63.13 -11.93
C LEU A 74 -14.36 62.88 -12.17
N GLY A 75 -15.18 63.95 -12.19
CA GLY A 75 -16.61 63.87 -12.50
C GLY A 75 -16.88 63.28 -13.90
N GLU A 76 -16.16 63.74 -14.91
CA GLU A 76 -16.26 63.22 -16.28
C GLU A 76 -15.92 61.72 -16.35
N GLN A 77 -14.83 61.29 -15.69
CA GLN A 77 -14.42 59.89 -15.69
C GLN A 77 -15.40 58.99 -14.93
N ILE A 78 -15.91 59.43 -13.78
CA ILE A 78 -16.90 58.68 -13.01
C ILE A 78 -18.18 58.49 -13.84
N SER A 79 -18.65 59.53 -14.51
CA SER A 79 -19.80 59.44 -15.42
C SER A 79 -19.55 58.42 -16.52
N GLY A 80 -18.39 58.46 -17.18
CA GLY A 80 -18.03 57.49 -18.23
C GLY A 80 -17.96 56.04 -17.72
N TYR A 81 -17.37 55.80 -16.56
CA TYR A 81 -17.29 54.48 -15.93
C TYR A 81 -18.67 53.95 -15.51
N ARG A 82 -19.51 54.83 -14.96
CA ARG A 82 -20.90 54.52 -14.60
C ARG A 82 -21.70 54.10 -15.81
N THR A 83 -21.70 54.89 -16.89
CA THR A 83 -22.42 54.55 -18.13
C THR A 83 -21.93 53.22 -18.70
N TRP A 84 -20.63 52.94 -18.63
CA TRP A 84 -20.10 51.65 -19.05
C TRP A 84 -20.67 50.51 -18.20
N LEU A 85 -20.63 50.63 -16.85
CA LEU A 85 -21.14 49.61 -15.93
C LEU A 85 -22.66 49.43 -16.02
N GLU A 86 -23.43 50.48 -16.28
CA GLU A 86 -24.86 50.38 -16.58
C GLU A 86 -25.12 49.56 -17.85
N SER A 87 -24.25 49.68 -18.86
CA SER A 87 -24.42 48.98 -20.13
C SER A 87 -23.84 47.55 -20.17
N LYS A 88 -22.77 47.26 -19.40
CA LYS A 88 -22.01 45.99 -19.45
C LYS A 88 -21.90 45.27 -18.10
N GLY A 89 -22.05 45.98 -17.00
CA GLY A 89 -21.91 45.46 -15.64
C GLY A 89 -23.18 44.78 -15.13
N THR A 90 -23.10 44.17 -13.94
CA THR A 90 -24.25 43.72 -13.17
C THR A 90 -24.74 44.82 -12.25
N SER A 91 -25.96 44.70 -11.74
CA SER A 91 -26.50 45.60 -10.71
C SER A 91 -25.60 45.66 -9.46
N GLY A 92 -24.93 44.56 -9.10
CA GLY A 92 -23.99 44.53 -7.99
C GLY A 92 -22.67 45.27 -8.29
N GLU A 93 -22.06 45.04 -9.45
CA GLU A 93 -20.85 45.75 -9.89
C GLU A 93 -21.10 47.27 -9.96
N LEU A 94 -22.24 47.67 -10.52
CA LEU A 94 -22.68 49.04 -10.55
C LEU A 94 -22.87 49.59 -9.12
N TYR A 95 -23.58 48.87 -8.26
CA TYR A 95 -23.81 49.26 -6.87
C TYR A 95 -22.51 49.58 -6.10
N TYR A 96 -21.53 48.67 -6.17
CA TYR A 96 -20.23 48.88 -5.52
C TYR A 96 -19.44 50.05 -6.12
N PHE A 97 -19.53 50.22 -7.44
CA PHE A 97 -18.89 51.36 -8.10
C PHE A 97 -19.48 52.70 -7.65
N LEU A 98 -20.81 52.80 -7.52
CA LEU A 98 -21.48 54.03 -7.09
C LEU A 98 -21.07 54.43 -5.67
N GLY A 99 -20.92 53.47 -4.75
CA GLY A 99 -20.41 53.75 -3.39
C GLY A 99 -18.97 54.26 -3.36
N LEU A 100 -18.10 53.75 -4.24
CA LEU A 100 -16.73 54.26 -4.42
C LEU A 100 -16.72 55.65 -5.05
N ALA A 101 -17.53 55.85 -6.09
CA ALA A 101 -17.64 57.11 -6.82
C ALA A 101 -18.14 58.25 -5.92
N GLU A 102 -19.15 57.98 -5.09
CA GLU A 102 -19.66 58.94 -4.12
C GLU A 102 -18.57 59.37 -3.14
N SER A 103 -17.89 58.41 -2.52
CA SER A 103 -16.82 58.68 -1.54
C SER A 103 -15.68 59.48 -2.15
N ALA A 104 -15.27 59.13 -3.38
CA ALA A 104 -14.23 59.81 -4.13
C ALA A 104 -14.62 61.26 -4.48
N LEU A 105 -15.86 61.50 -4.92
CA LEU A 105 -16.36 62.83 -5.26
C LEU A 105 -16.53 63.71 -4.02
N GLN A 106 -17.10 63.19 -2.94
CA GLN A 106 -17.24 63.95 -1.68
C GLN A 106 -15.88 64.39 -1.14
N SER A 107 -14.89 63.49 -1.16
CA SER A 107 -13.53 63.78 -0.72
C SER A 107 -12.85 64.82 -1.63
N ALA A 108 -12.91 64.62 -2.96
CA ALA A 108 -12.29 65.54 -3.92
C ALA A 108 -12.93 66.94 -3.93
N LEU A 109 -14.24 67.05 -3.65
CA LEU A 109 -14.93 68.33 -3.55
C LEU A 109 -14.57 69.10 -2.27
N LYS A 110 -14.30 68.39 -1.16
CA LYS A 110 -13.81 69.00 0.09
C LYS A 110 -12.34 69.41 -0.02
N GLU A 111 -11.51 68.56 -0.63
CA GLU A 111 -10.07 68.76 -0.74
C GLU A 111 -9.59 68.57 -2.18
N SER A 112 -9.73 69.64 -2.98
CA SER A 112 -9.43 69.61 -4.42
C SER A 112 -7.99 69.23 -4.77
N GLY A 113 -7.04 69.40 -3.84
CA GLY A 113 -5.63 69.01 -3.98
C GLY A 113 -5.38 67.51 -4.12
N PHE A 114 -6.34 66.66 -3.73
CA PHE A 114 -6.21 65.19 -3.78
C PHE A 114 -7.00 64.52 -4.92
N ALA A 115 -7.64 65.29 -5.80
CA ALA A 115 -8.50 64.75 -6.86
C ALA A 115 -7.78 63.75 -7.80
N TRP A 116 -6.47 63.94 -8.06
CA TRP A 116 -5.64 63.04 -8.88
C TRP A 116 -5.45 61.64 -8.26
N PHE A 117 -5.38 61.56 -6.93
CA PHE A 117 -5.33 60.30 -6.19
C PHE A 117 -6.66 59.55 -6.33
N HIS A 118 -7.79 60.25 -6.16
CA HIS A 118 -9.13 59.69 -6.36
C HIS A 118 -9.35 59.21 -7.80
N ILE A 119 -8.87 59.93 -8.81
CA ILE A 119 -8.88 59.48 -10.21
C ILE A 119 -8.20 58.11 -10.36
N SER A 120 -7.02 57.95 -9.74
CA SER A 120 -6.24 56.71 -9.83
C SER A 120 -6.95 55.54 -9.15
N ILE A 121 -7.54 55.78 -7.97
CA ILE A 121 -8.36 54.79 -7.26
C ILE A 121 -9.60 54.41 -8.08
N MET A 122 -10.32 55.38 -8.64
CA MET A 122 -11.53 55.11 -9.42
C MET A 122 -11.22 54.29 -10.68
N ARG A 123 -10.09 54.57 -11.34
CA ARG A 123 -9.62 53.76 -12.48
C ARG A 123 -9.30 52.33 -12.05
N ALA A 124 -8.57 52.15 -10.94
CA ALA A 124 -8.23 50.82 -10.43
C ALA A 124 -9.49 50.04 -10.01
N GLY A 125 -10.41 50.68 -9.29
CA GLY A 125 -11.69 50.11 -8.88
C GLY A 125 -12.58 49.74 -10.07
N PHE A 126 -12.65 50.59 -11.09
CA PHE A 126 -13.37 50.27 -12.33
C PHE A 126 -12.77 49.07 -13.06
N VAL A 127 -11.45 49.03 -13.27
CA VAL A 127 -10.78 47.90 -13.96
C VAL A 127 -10.99 46.60 -13.17
N PHE A 128 -10.93 46.67 -11.84
CA PHE A 128 -11.19 45.53 -10.98
C PHE A 128 -12.63 45.01 -11.12
N LEU A 129 -13.62 45.90 -11.02
CA LEU A 129 -15.04 45.56 -11.16
C LEU A 129 -15.39 45.06 -12.57
N ALA A 130 -14.89 45.72 -13.61
CA ALA A 130 -15.07 45.30 -15.00
C ALA A 130 -14.41 43.94 -15.29
N GLY A 131 -13.30 43.63 -14.60
CA GLY A 131 -12.59 42.36 -14.69
C GLY A 131 -13.10 41.27 -13.73
N LEU A 132 -14.04 41.58 -12.83
CA LEU A 132 -14.42 40.70 -11.71
C LEU A 132 -14.83 39.30 -12.17
N ARG A 133 -15.66 39.22 -13.22
CA ARG A 133 -16.13 37.93 -13.76
C ARG A 133 -15.00 37.11 -14.37
N LEU A 134 -14.03 37.76 -15.01
CA LEU A 134 -12.83 37.11 -15.55
C LEU A 134 -11.95 36.58 -14.42
N PHE A 135 -11.79 37.35 -13.33
CA PHE A 135 -11.07 36.89 -12.14
C PHE A 135 -11.76 35.71 -11.47
N LEU A 136 -13.09 35.74 -11.31
CA LEU A 136 -13.85 34.60 -10.77
C LEU A 136 -13.73 33.35 -11.65
N ALA A 137 -13.80 33.50 -12.97
CA ALA A 137 -13.58 32.40 -13.90
C ALA A 137 -12.15 31.84 -13.81
N ALA A 138 -11.14 32.70 -13.68
CA ALA A 138 -9.75 32.28 -13.49
C ALA A 138 -9.53 31.55 -12.15
N ILE A 139 -10.16 32.00 -11.06
CA ILE A 139 -10.14 31.31 -9.76
C ILE A 139 -10.81 29.94 -9.88
N ALA A 140 -12.01 29.86 -10.46
CA ALA A 140 -12.71 28.60 -10.64
C ALA A 140 -11.91 27.60 -11.48
N LEU A 141 -11.34 28.07 -12.61
CA LEU A 141 -10.46 27.24 -13.44
C LEU A 141 -9.21 26.80 -12.67
N SER A 142 -8.61 27.69 -11.88
CA SER A 142 -7.44 27.38 -11.05
C SER A 142 -7.75 26.32 -9.98
N VAL A 143 -8.92 26.39 -9.35
CA VAL A 143 -9.39 25.39 -8.38
C VAL A 143 -9.66 24.05 -9.07
N VAL A 144 -10.34 24.05 -10.22
CA VAL A 144 -10.61 22.84 -11.00
C VAL A 144 -9.33 22.17 -11.45
N VAL A 145 -8.40 22.93 -12.04
CA VAL A 145 -7.06 22.44 -12.43
C VAL A 145 -6.28 21.99 -11.20
N GLY A 146 -6.37 22.70 -10.07
CA GLY A 146 -5.78 22.31 -8.79
C GLY A 146 -6.28 20.95 -8.30
N ILE A 147 -7.60 20.75 -8.26
CA ILE A 147 -8.24 19.49 -7.87
C ILE A 147 -7.85 18.35 -8.80
N PHE A 148 -7.84 18.58 -10.12
CA PHE A 148 -7.45 17.56 -11.09
C PHE A 148 -5.94 17.32 -11.16
N SER A 149 -5.11 18.28 -10.75
CA SER A 149 -3.65 18.14 -10.67
C SER A 149 -3.19 17.54 -9.34
N TRP A 150 -4.03 17.55 -8.30
CA TRP A 150 -3.89 16.71 -7.11
C TRP A 150 -4.21 15.26 -7.47
N ARG A 151 -3.31 14.62 -8.22
CA ARG A 151 -3.23 13.17 -8.18
C ARG A 151 -2.83 12.79 -6.76
N ILE A 152 -3.68 12.00 -6.09
CA ILE A 152 -3.24 11.22 -4.93
C ILE A 152 -1.98 10.51 -5.40
N TYR A 153 -0.89 10.71 -4.65
CA TYR A 153 0.41 10.15 -4.96
C TYR A 153 0.31 8.62 -4.82
N GLU A 154 -0.06 7.96 -5.91
CA GLU A 154 0.22 6.55 -6.18
C GLU A 154 1.54 6.51 -6.96
N GLU A 155 2.66 6.86 -6.34
CA GLU A 155 3.93 6.45 -6.97
C GLU A 155 4.17 4.98 -6.68
N ASP A 156 4.64 4.30 -7.73
CA ASP A 156 5.30 3.03 -7.60
C ASP A 156 6.41 3.22 -6.59
N ASP A 157 6.26 2.56 -5.45
CA ASP A 157 7.24 2.64 -4.40
C ASP A 157 8.53 1.94 -4.86
N ALA A 158 9.32 2.65 -5.66
CA ALA A 158 10.56 2.20 -6.24
C ALA A 158 11.66 2.05 -5.17
N LEU A 159 11.42 2.56 -3.96
CA LEU A 159 12.43 2.69 -2.91
C LEU A 159 12.05 2.08 -1.55
N GLY A 160 10.81 1.62 -1.35
CA GLY A 160 10.33 1.10 -0.07
C GLY A 160 9.88 2.19 0.91
N GLN A 161 9.27 3.29 0.43
CA GLN A 161 8.59 4.29 1.24
C GLN A 161 7.34 3.72 1.92
N THR A 162 7.39 3.68 3.25
CA THR A 162 6.19 3.45 4.05
C THR A 162 5.26 4.67 3.96
N GLY A 163 3.95 4.45 4.11
CA GLY A 163 2.86 5.44 3.91
C GLY A 163 2.88 6.72 4.76
N ASN A 164 3.96 6.97 5.52
CA ASN A 164 4.29 8.22 6.19
C ASN A 164 5.32 9.07 5.40
N GLY A 165 5.63 8.72 4.15
CA GLY A 165 6.61 9.44 3.31
C GLY A 165 8.06 9.25 3.77
N ARG A 166 8.34 8.22 4.58
CA ARG A 166 9.69 7.89 5.05
C ARG A 166 10.21 6.68 4.28
N LEU A 167 11.41 6.82 3.74
CA LEU A 167 12.21 5.67 3.33
C LEU A 167 12.67 4.96 4.58
N TYR A 168 12.30 3.70 4.75
CA TYR A 168 12.64 2.95 5.95
C TYR A 168 14.13 2.56 6.05
N TYR A 169 15.01 3.09 5.19
CA TYR A 169 16.10 2.26 4.68
C TYR A 169 17.55 2.73 4.70
N SER A 170 17.91 3.73 5.50
CA SER A 170 19.35 4.02 5.75
C SER A 170 19.64 4.97 6.91
N GLY A 171 18.62 5.43 7.66
CA GLY A 171 18.80 6.65 8.46
C GLY A 171 19.08 7.90 7.61
N ILE A 172 19.07 7.80 6.27
CA ILE A 172 19.23 8.94 5.36
C ILE A 172 17.85 9.39 4.92
N ASN A 173 17.55 10.64 5.25
CA ASN A 173 16.38 11.36 4.77
C ASN A 173 16.57 11.71 3.28
N ALA A 174 16.37 10.76 2.38
CA ALA A 174 16.27 11.04 0.96
C ALA A 174 14.84 11.52 0.66
N LYS A 175 14.68 12.84 0.64
CA LYS A 175 13.42 13.49 0.29
C LYS A 175 13.07 13.20 -1.18
N LEU A 176 11.79 12.99 -1.46
CA LEU A 176 11.20 12.81 -2.81
C LEU A 176 11.41 14.00 -3.78
N GLU A 177 12.06 15.06 -3.31
CA GLU A 177 12.33 16.29 -4.06
C GLU A 177 13.35 16.04 -5.20
N ASN A 178 13.99 14.88 -5.17
CA ASN A 178 15.19 14.52 -5.92
C ASN A 178 14.97 13.20 -6.68
N LEU A 179 13.87 13.08 -7.42
CA LEU A 179 13.64 11.97 -8.35
C LEU A 179 13.82 12.45 -9.80
N THR A 180 14.36 11.59 -10.67
CA THR A 180 14.40 11.80 -12.11
C THR A 180 12.98 11.75 -12.69
N PRO A 181 12.77 12.20 -13.95
CA PRO A 181 11.47 12.09 -14.63
C PRO A 181 10.93 10.65 -14.76
N GLN A 182 11.76 9.64 -14.49
CA GLN A 182 11.41 8.22 -14.49
C GLN A 182 11.13 7.68 -13.06
N GLY A 183 11.09 8.53 -12.04
CA GLY A 183 10.86 8.14 -10.64
C GLY A 183 12.08 7.57 -9.92
N ALA A 184 13.27 7.58 -10.53
CA ALA A 184 14.50 7.09 -9.90
C ALA A 184 15.13 8.17 -9.01
N PRO A 185 15.75 7.87 -7.86
CA PRO A 185 16.49 8.88 -7.10
C PRO A 185 17.62 9.50 -7.92
N ASP A 186 17.76 10.82 -7.87
CA ASP A 186 18.75 11.62 -8.58
C ASP A 186 20.19 11.29 -8.18
N LYS A 187 20.37 10.79 -6.95
CA LYS A 187 21.64 10.41 -6.33
C LYS A 187 21.52 9.01 -5.75
N GLN A 188 22.13 8.05 -6.44
CA GLN A 188 22.54 6.81 -5.81
C GLN A 188 23.85 7.10 -5.05
N ILE A 189 23.82 7.07 -3.72
CA ILE A 189 25.03 7.26 -2.91
C ILE A 189 25.84 5.96 -3.00
N VAL A 190 26.79 5.93 -3.94
CA VAL A 190 27.80 4.87 -4.03
C VAL A 190 28.76 5.02 -2.84
N GLY A 191 29.06 3.91 -2.17
CA GLY A 191 30.06 3.86 -1.10
C GLY A 191 29.54 4.06 0.33
N LEU A 192 28.24 3.83 0.61
CA LEU A 192 27.71 3.85 1.98
C LEU A 192 28.29 2.72 2.85
N ALA A 193 28.50 1.56 2.24
CA ALA A 193 29.24 0.44 2.80
C ALA A 193 30.34 0.11 1.80
N CYS A 194 31.63 0.25 2.13
CA CYS A 194 32.71 -0.11 1.23
C CYS A 194 33.44 -1.34 1.76
N PRO A 195 32.82 -2.53 1.72
CA PRO A 195 33.49 -3.74 2.19
C PRO A 195 34.75 -3.99 1.37
N GLN A 196 35.76 -4.55 2.02
CA GLN A 196 36.95 -5.00 1.32
C GLN A 196 36.58 -6.13 0.35
N GLN A 197 37.26 -6.17 -0.80
CA GLN A 197 37.08 -7.22 -1.80
C GLN A 197 38.44 -7.67 -2.31
N GLU A 198 38.53 -8.93 -2.71
CA GLU A 198 39.68 -9.46 -3.45
C GLU A 198 39.77 -8.81 -4.85
N SER A 199 40.94 -8.89 -5.49
CA SER A 199 41.11 -8.32 -6.83
C SER A 199 40.28 -9.07 -7.87
N ASP A 200 39.91 -8.40 -8.97
CA ASP A 200 39.19 -9.01 -10.08
C ASP A 200 39.88 -10.27 -10.62
N SER A 201 41.22 -10.24 -10.71
CA SER A 201 42.02 -11.39 -11.18
C SER A 201 41.92 -12.60 -10.25
N VAL A 202 42.05 -12.38 -8.94
CA VAL A 202 41.93 -13.43 -7.92
C VAL A 202 40.51 -13.98 -7.92
N THR A 203 39.52 -13.09 -8.00
CA THR A 203 38.11 -13.47 -7.99
C THR A 203 37.74 -14.32 -9.20
N ARG A 204 38.14 -13.92 -10.41
CA ARG A 204 37.90 -14.70 -11.64
C ARG A 204 38.59 -16.06 -11.61
N ALA A 205 39.78 -16.15 -11.02
CA ALA A 205 40.51 -17.42 -10.88
C ALA A 205 39.94 -18.35 -9.79
N SER A 206 39.10 -17.85 -8.89
CA SER A 206 38.49 -18.63 -7.81
C SER A 206 37.47 -19.67 -8.32
N SER A 207 36.98 -20.55 -7.43
CA SER A 207 35.88 -21.45 -7.76
C SER A 207 34.57 -20.70 -8.06
N LEU A 208 34.24 -19.66 -7.27
CA LEU A 208 33.08 -18.80 -7.51
C LEU A 208 33.16 -18.07 -8.86
N GLY A 209 34.33 -17.56 -9.23
CA GLY A 209 34.54 -16.87 -10.51
C GLY A 209 34.32 -17.79 -11.71
N ARG A 210 34.79 -19.04 -11.61
CA ARG A 210 34.58 -20.09 -12.62
C ARG A 210 33.13 -20.55 -12.68
N LEU A 211 32.47 -20.68 -11.54
CA LEU A 211 31.04 -21.00 -11.47
C LEU A 211 30.19 -19.92 -12.16
N LEU A 212 30.51 -18.64 -11.95
CA LEU A 212 29.81 -17.56 -12.65
C LEU A 212 30.02 -17.60 -14.18
N GLU A 213 31.21 -18.00 -14.63
CA GLU A 213 31.49 -18.19 -16.07
C GLU A 213 30.74 -19.40 -16.64
N GLU A 214 30.70 -20.53 -15.90
CA GLU A 214 30.01 -21.77 -16.26
C GLU A 214 28.52 -21.54 -16.57
N PHE A 215 27.85 -20.66 -15.81
CA PHE A 215 26.41 -20.39 -15.93
C PHE A 215 26.08 -19.07 -16.67
N ASP A 216 27.05 -18.46 -17.35
CA ASP A 216 26.91 -17.17 -18.04
C ASP A 216 26.35 -16.05 -17.12
N ALA A 217 26.73 -16.09 -15.84
CA ALA A 217 26.35 -15.12 -14.82
C ALA A 217 27.49 -14.13 -14.50
N GLN A 218 28.57 -14.12 -15.29
CA GLN A 218 29.77 -13.35 -15.01
C GLN A 218 29.64 -11.87 -15.43
N THR A 219 29.13 -11.03 -14.53
CA THR A 219 29.11 -9.56 -14.68
C THR A 219 30.17 -8.89 -13.79
N LEU A 220 30.54 -7.62 -14.03
CA LEU A 220 31.46 -6.91 -13.12
C LEU A 220 30.84 -6.76 -11.73
N THR A 221 29.52 -6.64 -11.64
CA THR A 221 28.78 -6.64 -10.38
C THR A 221 28.96 -7.96 -9.64
N ASN A 222 28.73 -9.10 -10.30
CA ASN A 222 28.86 -10.42 -9.67
C ASN A 222 30.31 -10.76 -9.32
N ILE A 223 31.28 -10.34 -10.13
CA ILE A 223 32.71 -10.46 -9.78
C ILE A 223 33.03 -9.60 -8.55
N SER A 224 32.53 -8.38 -8.44
CA SER A 224 32.77 -7.55 -7.25
C SER A 224 32.16 -8.19 -5.99
N LEU A 225 30.92 -8.66 -6.07
CA LEU A 225 30.24 -9.34 -4.95
C LEU A 225 30.94 -10.64 -4.55
N ALA A 226 31.35 -11.47 -5.51
CA ALA A 226 32.14 -12.66 -5.25
C ALA A 226 33.49 -12.32 -4.60
N GLY A 227 34.13 -11.22 -5.03
CA GLY A 227 35.38 -10.73 -4.43
C GLY A 227 35.21 -10.32 -2.96
N ILE A 228 34.06 -9.74 -2.60
CA ILE A 228 33.70 -9.46 -1.20
C ILE A 228 33.54 -10.79 -0.44
N VAL A 229 32.78 -11.76 -0.97
CA VAL A 229 32.58 -13.07 -0.32
C VAL A 229 33.90 -13.79 -0.08
N LEU A 230 34.80 -13.81 -1.08
CA LEU A 230 36.15 -14.37 -0.94
C LEU A 230 36.94 -13.66 0.15
N LYS A 231 36.79 -12.34 0.27
CA LYS A 231 37.50 -11.56 1.27
C LYS A 231 37.11 -11.91 2.70
N ILE A 232 35.82 -12.22 2.90
CA ILE A 232 35.25 -12.65 4.18
C ILE A 232 35.08 -14.17 4.26
N GLY A 233 35.88 -14.94 3.49
CA GLY A 233 35.60 -16.36 3.28
C GLY A 233 35.65 -17.23 4.52
N ASP A 234 36.40 -16.81 5.55
CA ASP A 234 36.51 -17.49 6.84
C ASP A 234 35.32 -17.21 7.78
N TYR A 235 34.39 -16.34 7.38
CA TYR A 235 33.16 -16.12 8.15
C TYR A 235 32.33 -17.42 8.12
N PRO A 236 31.52 -17.71 9.14
CA PRO A 236 30.62 -18.84 9.08
C PRO A 236 29.52 -18.55 8.05
N SER A 237 29.04 -19.60 7.39
CA SER A 237 27.88 -19.50 6.52
C SER A 237 26.61 -19.08 7.26
N TRP A 238 26.54 -19.26 8.58
CA TRP A 238 25.40 -18.84 9.39
C TRP A 238 25.87 -18.46 10.81
N ALA A 239 25.24 -17.43 11.39
CA ALA A 239 25.51 -16.98 12.75
C ALA A 239 24.21 -16.79 13.53
N LYS A 240 24.22 -17.12 14.83
CA LYS A 240 23.06 -17.01 15.71
C LYS A 240 22.70 -15.54 15.95
N PRO A 241 21.41 -15.15 16.01
CA PRO A 241 21.01 -13.85 16.51
C PRO A 241 21.62 -13.59 17.89
N GLY A 242 22.29 -12.44 18.07
CA GLY A 242 22.96 -12.09 19.32
C GLY A 242 21.98 -12.01 20.51
N GLY A 243 22.42 -12.48 21.68
CA GLY A 243 21.66 -12.36 22.94
C GLY A 243 20.71 -13.51 23.28
N ASN A 244 20.66 -14.59 22.50
CA ASN A 244 19.83 -15.77 22.80
C ASN A 244 20.69 -16.99 23.19
N ASN A 245 21.04 -17.10 24.48
CA ASN A 245 21.93 -18.15 24.99
C ASN A 245 21.26 -19.54 25.08
N ASN A 246 19.93 -19.62 24.98
CA ASN A 246 19.18 -20.86 25.17
C ASN A 246 19.14 -21.74 23.91
N ASP A 247 19.48 -21.20 22.74
CA ASP A 247 19.40 -21.90 21.46
C ASP A 247 20.64 -22.79 21.23
N SER A 248 20.95 -23.63 22.20
CA SER A 248 22.13 -24.52 22.23
C SER A 248 22.11 -25.62 21.16
N GLY A 249 20.98 -25.82 20.47
CA GLY A 249 20.73 -26.95 19.56
C GLY A 249 20.90 -26.70 18.06
N LEU A 250 21.37 -25.54 17.62
CA LEU A 250 21.48 -25.28 16.17
C LEU A 250 22.75 -25.92 15.59
N GLY A 251 22.70 -27.23 15.42
CA GLY A 251 23.70 -28.01 14.74
C GLY A 251 23.71 -27.67 13.25
N PHE A 252 24.36 -26.58 12.87
CA PHE A 252 24.91 -26.46 11.52
C PHE A 252 26.43 -26.52 11.69
N GLU A 253 27.08 -27.42 10.95
CA GLU A 253 28.53 -27.52 11.00
C GLU A 253 29.15 -26.16 10.61
N GLU A 254 30.24 -25.75 11.25
CA GLU A 254 30.91 -24.48 10.91
C GLU A 254 31.54 -24.59 9.50
N VAL A 255 30.74 -24.31 8.48
CA VAL A 255 31.15 -24.31 7.08
C VAL A 255 31.61 -22.90 6.71
N PRO A 256 32.81 -22.75 6.12
CA PRO A 256 33.27 -21.46 5.60
C PRO A 256 32.27 -20.87 4.59
N LEU A 257 32.07 -19.55 4.67
CA LEU A 257 31.10 -18.84 3.86
C LEU A 257 31.31 -19.04 2.36
N VAL A 258 32.56 -19.08 1.89
CA VAL A 258 32.87 -19.30 0.46
C VAL A 258 32.37 -20.66 -0.02
N GLN A 259 32.63 -21.73 0.74
CA GLN A 259 32.20 -23.08 0.38
C GLN A 259 30.67 -23.19 0.36
N SER A 260 29.99 -22.63 1.37
CA SER A 260 28.53 -22.62 1.40
C SER A 260 27.93 -21.78 0.26
N THR A 261 28.54 -20.64 -0.05
CA THR A 261 28.09 -19.75 -1.14
C THR A 261 28.22 -20.45 -2.50
N GLU A 262 29.31 -21.17 -2.74
CA GLU A 262 29.51 -21.94 -3.97
C GLU A 262 28.43 -23.02 -4.14
N GLY A 263 28.17 -23.79 -3.09
CA GLY A 263 27.12 -24.84 -3.10
C GLY A 263 25.72 -24.27 -3.32
N ILE A 264 25.37 -23.19 -2.62
CA ILE A 264 24.06 -22.52 -2.76
C ILE A 264 23.89 -21.93 -4.16
N LEU A 265 24.90 -21.21 -4.67
CA LEU A 265 24.83 -20.54 -5.96
C LEU A 265 24.70 -21.56 -7.10
N ARG A 266 25.51 -22.63 -7.06
CA ARG A 266 25.43 -23.73 -8.03
C ARG A 266 24.04 -24.36 -8.02
N LEU A 267 23.54 -24.73 -6.84
CA LEU A 267 22.23 -25.35 -6.69
C LEU A 267 21.10 -24.48 -7.27
N LEU A 268 21.09 -23.18 -6.99
CA LEU A 268 20.04 -22.28 -7.47
C LEU A 268 20.12 -22.04 -8.99
N LEU A 269 21.32 -21.93 -9.56
CA LEU A 269 21.51 -21.77 -11.00
C LEU A 269 21.14 -23.06 -11.77
N GLU A 270 21.53 -24.23 -11.25
CA GLU A 270 21.12 -25.54 -11.80
C GLU A 270 19.61 -25.71 -11.73
N LYS A 271 18.98 -25.31 -10.62
CA LYS A 271 17.52 -25.33 -10.49
C LYS A 271 16.82 -24.43 -11.49
N GLN A 272 17.34 -23.23 -11.71
CA GLN A 272 16.79 -22.34 -12.74
C GLN A 272 16.86 -22.99 -14.13
N GLN A 273 18.01 -23.57 -14.50
CA GLN A 273 18.15 -24.29 -15.77
C GLN A 273 17.21 -25.50 -15.88
N GLN A 274 17.07 -26.30 -14.82
CA GLN A 274 16.13 -27.43 -14.78
C GLN A 274 14.69 -26.98 -15.01
N ILE A 275 14.27 -25.84 -14.43
CA ILE A 275 12.93 -25.28 -14.64
C ILE A 275 12.74 -24.80 -16.08
N VAL A 276 13.78 -24.28 -16.73
CA VAL A 276 13.73 -23.92 -18.16
C VAL A 276 13.50 -25.16 -19.03
N GLU A 277 14.12 -26.29 -18.67
CA GLU A 277 14.04 -27.55 -19.43
C GLU A 277 12.75 -28.33 -19.14
N GLN A 278 12.20 -28.22 -17.94
CA GLN A 278 11.04 -28.98 -17.48
C GLN A 278 9.82 -28.07 -17.34
N VAL A 279 8.87 -28.21 -18.27
CA VAL A 279 7.49 -27.76 -18.02
C VAL A 279 6.88 -28.75 -17.02
N ASP A 280 6.99 -28.42 -15.74
CA ASP A 280 6.43 -29.25 -14.66
C ASP A 280 4.90 -29.23 -14.75
N GLU A 281 4.32 -30.29 -15.33
CA GLU A 281 2.87 -30.52 -15.35
C GLU A 281 2.37 -31.19 -14.06
N SER A 282 3.24 -31.45 -13.07
CA SER A 282 2.80 -32.10 -11.83
C SER A 282 1.88 -31.18 -11.02
N GLY A 283 0.72 -31.71 -10.62
CA GLY A 283 -0.25 -30.97 -9.81
C GLY A 283 0.29 -30.64 -8.42
N LEU A 284 -0.17 -29.54 -7.82
CA LEU A 284 0.34 -29.02 -6.54
C LEU A 284 0.25 -30.04 -5.40
N ASP A 285 -0.77 -30.91 -5.41
CA ASP A 285 -1.01 -31.89 -4.35
C ASP A 285 0.00 -33.06 -4.35
N GLN A 286 0.76 -33.23 -5.44
CA GLN A 286 1.74 -34.31 -5.56
C GLN A 286 3.12 -33.94 -4.98
N ARG A 287 3.34 -32.66 -4.64
CA ARG A 287 4.61 -32.20 -4.09
C ARG A 287 4.79 -32.70 -2.65
N PRO A 288 5.82 -33.52 -2.36
CA PRO A 288 6.01 -34.05 -1.01
C PRO A 288 6.38 -32.93 -0.04
N PHE A 289 5.88 -33.02 1.19
CA PHE A 289 6.38 -32.18 2.28
C PHE A 289 7.80 -32.58 2.64
N LEU A 290 8.64 -31.58 2.92
CA LEU A 290 9.97 -31.82 3.43
C LEU A 290 9.90 -32.37 4.86
N LYS A 291 10.86 -33.24 5.16
CA LYS A 291 11.05 -33.76 6.52
C LYS A 291 11.96 -32.80 7.28
N GLU A 292 11.54 -32.43 8.47
CA GLU A 292 12.39 -31.63 9.35
C GLU A 292 13.64 -32.42 9.74
N PRO A 293 14.82 -31.78 9.77
CA PRO A 293 16.01 -32.40 10.32
C PRO A 293 15.82 -32.68 11.81
N ALA A 294 16.45 -33.73 12.33
CA ALA A 294 16.41 -34.01 13.76
C ALA A 294 17.01 -32.83 14.54
N PRO A 295 16.37 -32.36 15.62
CA PRO A 295 16.76 -31.13 16.32
C PRO A 295 18.18 -31.17 16.89
N ASP A 296 18.69 -32.36 17.23
CA ASP A 296 20.02 -32.53 17.85
C ASP A 296 21.14 -32.87 16.86
N GLN A 297 20.84 -32.96 15.56
CA GLN A 297 21.83 -33.39 14.56
C GLN A 297 22.47 -32.20 13.87
N ALA A 298 23.81 -32.14 13.91
CA ALA A 298 24.57 -31.23 13.07
C ALA A 298 24.31 -31.49 11.58
N LEU A 299 23.72 -30.52 10.91
CA LEU A 299 23.40 -30.52 9.49
C LEU A 299 24.67 -30.20 8.71
N GLN A 300 25.14 -31.20 7.96
CA GLN A 300 26.23 -31.04 7.01
C GLN A 300 25.78 -30.22 5.78
N LEU A 301 26.74 -29.61 5.09
CA LEU A 301 26.45 -28.77 3.92
C LEU A 301 25.63 -29.51 2.85
N ASP A 302 26.01 -30.74 2.49
CA ASP A 302 25.31 -31.51 1.44
C ASP A 302 23.86 -31.82 1.83
N HIS A 303 23.62 -32.11 3.10
CA HIS A 303 22.27 -32.33 3.61
C HIS A 303 21.45 -31.03 3.59
N TYR A 304 22.05 -29.91 3.99
CA TYR A 304 21.42 -28.59 3.89
C TYR A 304 21.08 -28.24 2.43
N LEU A 305 21.99 -28.44 1.49
CA LEU A 305 21.75 -28.19 0.07
C LEU A 305 20.62 -29.08 -0.47
N SER A 306 20.54 -30.35 -0.04
CA SER A 306 19.43 -31.23 -0.40
C SER A 306 18.08 -30.72 0.12
N ILE A 307 18.01 -30.25 1.38
CA ILE A 307 16.79 -29.65 1.94
C ILE A 307 16.45 -28.35 1.21
N LEU A 308 17.44 -27.50 0.93
CA LEU A 308 17.26 -26.26 0.19
C LEU A 308 16.74 -26.50 -1.23
N SER A 309 17.27 -27.51 -1.94
CA SER A 309 16.72 -27.95 -3.23
C SER A 309 15.23 -28.23 -3.14
N GLY A 310 14.82 -29.04 -2.16
CA GLY A 310 13.43 -29.39 -1.96
C GLY A 310 12.57 -28.18 -1.55
N ALA A 311 13.12 -27.26 -0.75
CA ALA A 311 12.44 -26.04 -0.34
C ALA A 311 12.20 -25.10 -1.53
N VAL A 312 13.18 -24.94 -2.42
CA VAL A 312 13.03 -24.18 -3.66
C VAL A 312 11.92 -24.79 -4.52
N ASP A 313 11.90 -26.12 -4.64
CA ASP A 313 10.87 -26.80 -5.41
C ASP A 313 9.46 -26.64 -4.80
N GLN A 314 9.39 -26.57 -3.48
CA GLN A 314 8.16 -26.39 -2.73
C GLN A 314 7.60 -24.96 -2.87
N VAL A 315 8.40 -23.92 -2.63
CA VAL A 315 7.91 -22.54 -2.52
C VAL A 315 7.55 -21.91 -3.86
N LEU A 316 8.20 -22.34 -4.95
CA LEU A 316 7.94 -21.81 -6.29
C LEU A 316 6.69 -22.46 -6.90
N THR A 317 5.59 -21.72 -6.89
CA THR A 317 4.36 -22.06 -7.62
C THR A 317 4.61 -22.08 -9.14
N PRO A 318 3.70 -22.67 -9.95
CA PRO A 318 3.86 -22.68 -11.41
C PRO A 318 4.04 -21.28 -12.02
N GLU A 319 3.31 -20.27 -11.51
CA GLU A 319 3.46 -18.87 -11.92
C GLU A 319 4.88 -18.37 -11.64
N LEU A 320 5.39 -18.60 -10.43
CA LEU A 320 6.71 -18.13 -10.01
C LEU A 320 7.88 -18.89 -10.64
N ARG A 321 7.69 -20.17 -10.98
CA ARG A 321 8.66 -20.93 -11.80
C ARG A 321 8.82 -20.30 -13.17
N THR A 322 7.70 -19.98 -13.82
CA THR A 322 7.68 -19.28 -15.10
C THR A 322 8.33 -17.89 -14.99
N ALA A 323 8.04 -17.17 -13.90
CA ALA A 323 8.67 -15.88 -13.65
C ALA A 323 10.19 -15.99 -13.41
N LEU A 324 10.64 -17.02 -12.70
CA LEU A 324 12.07 -17.27 -12.46
C LEU A 324 12.83 -17.58 -13.75
N VAL A 325 12.19 -18.18 -14.75
CA VAL A 325 12.78 -18.39 -16.10
C VAL A 325 13.04 -17.06 -16.80
N ASN A 326 12.23 -16.03 -16.55
CA ASN A 326 12.42 -14.70 -17.12
C ASN A 326 13.54 -13.90 -16.42
N VAL A 327 14.00 -14.35 -15.26
CA VAL A 327 15.14 -13.75 -14.55
C VAL A 327 16.43 -14.25 -15.17
N SER A 328 17.36 -13.35 -15.50
CA SER A 328 18.67 -13.79 -16.02
C SER A 328 19.50 -14.50 -14.94
N SER A 329 20.36 -15.45 -15.35
CA SER A 329 21.34 -16.09 -14.44
C SER A 329 22.18 -15.05 -13.69
N ALA A 330 22.49 -13.94 -14.35
CA ALA A 330 23.22 -12.81 -13.77
C ALA A 330 22.45 -12.12 -12.63
N GLU A 331 21.14 -11.89 -12.75
CA GLU A 331 20.29 -11.31 -11.70
C GLU A 331 20.12 -12.26 -10.52
N LEU A 332 19.88 -13.56 -10.78
CA LEU A 332 19.79 -14.57 -9.73
C LEU A 332 21.10 -14.65 -8.93
N ALA A 333 22.24 -14.74 -9.63
CA ALA A 333 23.55 -14.72 -9.00
C ALA A 333 23.80 -13.41 -8.22
N THR A 334 23.33 -12.26 -8.73
CA THR A 334 23.45 -10.97 -8.02
C THR A 334 22.72 -11.01 -6.69
N VAL A 335 21.49 -11.51 -6.65
CA VAL A 335 20.69 -11.61 -5.42
C VAL A 335 21.36 -12.52 -4.40
N VAL A 336 21.80 -13.70 -4.83
CA VAL A 336 22.47 -14.68 -3.95
C VAL A 336 23.78 -14.12 -3.41
N LEU A 337 24.65 -13.62 -4.29
CA LEU A 337 25.96 -13.07 -3.90
C LEU A 337 25.81 -11.81 -3.04
N ALA A 338 24.85 -10.93 -3.32
CA ALA A 338 24.57 -9.77 -2.49
C ALA A 338 24.13 -10.19 -1.08
N PHE A 339 23.29 -11.22 -0.97
CA PHE A 339 22.87 -11.77 0.32
C PHE A 339 24.06 -12.33 1.12
N GLN A 340 24.90 -13.13 0.48
CA GLN A 340 26.09 -13.70 1.12
C GLN A 340 27.11 -12.63 1.51
N ALA A 341 27.41 -11.68 0.60
CA ALA A 341 28.32 -10.57 0.86
C ALA A 341 27.79 -9.63 1.97
N GLY A 342 26.47 -9.47 2.09
CA GLY A 342 25.81 -8.70 3.14
C GLY A 342 26.17 -9.14 4.56
N LYS A 343 26.62 -10.38 4.76
CA LYS A 343 27.05 -10.89 6.07
C LYS A 343 28.22 -10.10 6.67
N VAL A 344 29.03 -9.43 5.84
CA VAL A 344 30.09 -8.52 6.31
C VAL A 344 29.57 -7.41 7.23
N LEU A 345 28.31 -6.96 7.04
CA LEU A 345 27.67 -5.94 7.86
C LEU A 345 26.69 -6.52 8.88
N ALA A 346 26.25 -7.76 8.69
CA ALA A 346 25.25 -8.39 9.55
C ALA A 346 25.86 -9.19 10.70
N TYR A 347 27.09 -9.69 10.53
CA TYR A 347 27.77 -10.55 11.50
C TYR A 347 28.89 -9.82 12.23
N GLU A 348 29.06 -10.17 13.50
CA GLU A 348 30.12 -9.65 14.37
C GLU A 348 30.75 -10.82 15.14
N SER A 349 32.06 -10.73 15.40
CA SER A 349 32.76 -11.70 16.24
C SER A 349 32.87 -11.16 17.66
N THR A 350 32.10 -11.73 18.58
CA THR A 350 32.07 -11.36 20.00
C THR A 350 32.66 -12.50 20.81
N ALA A 351 33.75 -12.24 21.56
CA ALA A 351 34.41 -13.23 22.40
C ALA A 351 34.82 -14.54 21.68
N GLY A 352 35.22 -14.42 20.41
CA GLY A 352 35.64 -15.57 19.59
C GLY A 352 34.49 -16.42 19.03
N ARG A 353 33.24 -15.96 19.16
CA ARG A 353 32.06 -16.56 18.52
C ARG A 353 31.44 -15.57 17.54
N TRP A 354 30.94 -16.08 16.43
CA TRP A 354 30.22 -15.28 15.46
C TRP A 354 28.75 -15.18 15.83
N GLU A 355 28.24 -13.96 15.85
CA GLU A 355 26.84 -13.64 16.11
C GLU A 355 26.30 -12.76 14.99
N GLN A 356 25.01 -12.90 14.70
CA GLN A 356 24.28 -12.00 13.85
C GLN A 356 23.90 -10.75 14.67
N ALA A 357 24.68 -9.69 14.50
CA ALA A 357 24.50 -8.40 15.15
C ALA A 357 23.29 -7.61 14.60
N SER A 358 22.96 -7.80 13.31
CA SER A 358 21.81 -7.15 12.68
C SER A 358 20.64 -8.11 12.51
N ASN A 359 19.46 -7.75 13.01
CA ASN A 359 18.21 -8.49 12.78
C ASN A 359 17.71 -8.42 11.34
N PHE A 360 18.41 -7.70 10.45
CA PHE A 360 17.97 -7.44 9.10
C PHE A 360 19.05 -7.73 8.04
N PRO A 361 19.45 -9.01 7.85
CA PRO A 361 20.54 -9.38 6.96
C PRO A 361 20.25 -9.06 5.48
N HIS A 362 18.99 -9.13 5.06
CA HIS A 362 18.54 -8.72 3.73
C HIS A 362 18.80 -7.23 3.41
N LEU A 363 18.94 -6.40 4.44
CA LEU A 363 19.16 -4.96 4.30
C LEU A 363 20.63 -4.61 4.23
N ALA A 364 21.42 -5.35 5.00
CA ALA A 364 22.86 -5.40 4.83
C ALA A 364 23.23 -5.85 3.41
N ALA A 365 22.55 -6.87 2.88
CA ALA A 365 22.71 -7.34 1.51
C ALA A 365 22.45 -6.23 0.47
N ARG A 366 21.33 -5.52 0.62
CA ARG A 366 21.03 -4.35 -0.21
C ARG A 366 22.12 -3.28 -0.08
N ALA A 367 22.55 -2.95 1.13
CA ALA A 367 23.56 -1.90 1.35
C ALA A 367 24.88 -2.25 0.63
N VAL A 368 25.32 -3.50 0.73
CA VAL A 368 26.50 -4.01 0.00
C VAL A 368 26.28 -3.93 -1.51
N LEU A 369 25.15 -4.41 -2.04
CA LEU A 369 24.85 -4.32 -3.47
C LEU A 369 24.91 -2.89 -4.01
N HIS A 370 24.37 -1.92 -3.26
CA HIS A 370 24.37 -0.51 -3.65
C HIS A 370 25.76 0.14 -3.63
N SER A 371 26.72 -0.47 -2.94
CA SER A 371 28.11 -0.02 -2.94
C SER A 371 28.89 -0.41 -4.19
N VAL A 372 28.45 -1.45 -4.89
CA VAL A 372 29.10 -1.94 -6.09
C VAL A 372 28.81 -0.98 -7.24
N ALA A 373 29.82 -0.21 -7.64
CA ALA A 373 29.67 0.84 -8.66
C ALA A 373 29.20 0.30 -10.02
N ALA A 374 29.54 -0.95 -10.35
CA ALA A 374 29.12 -1.62 -11.59
C ALA A 374 27.59 -1.84 -11.65
N PHE A 375 26.93 -2.07 -10.51
CA PHE A 375 25.49 -2.40 -10.47
C PHE A 375 24.62 -1.31 -11.10
N GLY A 376 24.95 -0.04 -10.85
CA GLY A 376 24.24 1.10 -11.43
C GLY A 376 24.54 1.34 -12.93
N LYS A 377 25.55 0.68 -13.49
CA LYS A 377 25.96 0.83 -14.89
C LYS A 377 25.54 -0.36 -15.75
N GLU A 378 25.63 -1.57 -15.22
CA GLU A 378 25.37 -2.82 -15.95
C GLU A 378 23.87 -3.11 -16.05
N TYR A 379 23.15 -3.00 -14.93
CA TYR A 379 21.73 -3.34 -14.88
C TYR A 379 20.87 -2.13 -15.21
N ASN A 380 19.84 -2.33 -16.04
CA ASN A 380 18.84 -1.33 -16.34
C ASN A 380 17.92 -1.07 -15.14
N PHE A 381 17.00 -0.12 -15.25
CA PHE A 381 16.14 0.24 -14.12
C PHE A 381 15.27 -0.93 -13.62
N ALA A 382 14.64 -1.68 -14.53
CA ALA A 382 13.72 -2.76 -14.19
C ALA A 382 14.44 -3.96 -13.54
N GLU A 383 15.62 -4.32 -14.07
CA GLU A 383 16.46 -5.38 -13.48
C GLU A 383 16.92 -4.99 -12.06
N ARG A 384 17.39 -3.74 -11.89
CA ARG A 384 17.78 -3.24 -10.57
C ARG A 384 16.61 -3.21 -9.60
N GLU A 385 15.43 -2.81 -10.07
CA GLU A 385 14.22 -2.79 -9.26
C GLU A 385 13.85 -4.21 -8.82
N THR A 386 13.91 -5.19 -9.73
CA THR A 386 13.66 -6.61 -9.46
C THR A 386 14.60 -7.15 -8.38
N VAL A 387 15.92 -7.00 -8.57
CA VAL A 387 16.94 -7.43 -7.60
C VAL A 387 16.78 -6.71 -6.25
N ARG A 388 16.58 -5.38 -6.25
CA ARG A 388 16.44 -4.61 -5.01
C ARG A 388 15.19 -4.99 -4.23
N ARG A 389 14.06 -5.13 -4.93
CA ARG A 389 12.78 -5.50 -4.31
C ARG A 389 12.85 -6.89 -3.73
N ALA A 390 13.49 -7.84 -4.42
CA ALA A 390 13.71 -9.18 -3.88
C ALA A 390 14.42 -9.15 -2.52
N LEU A 391 15.49 -8.34 -2.40
CA LEU A 391 16.23 -8.18 -1.15
C LEU A 391 15.43 -7.39 -0.09
N ILE A 392 14.84 -6.25 -0.43
CA ILE A 392 14.12 -5.39 0.53
C ILE A 392 12.93 -6.12 1.16
N TYR A 393 12.19 -6.84 0.33
CA TYR A 393 10.95 -7.51 0.73
C TYR A 393 11.18 -8.97 1.13
N ALA A 394 12.43 -9.40 1.32
CA ALA A 394 12.76 -10.76 1.73
C ALA A 394 12.10 -11.15 3.07
N SER A 395 12.00 -10.23 4.02
CA SER A 395 11.28 -10.47 5.28
C SER A 395 9.78 -10.16 5.16
N ARG A 396 8.92 -11.00 5.76
CA ARG A 396 7.47 -10.73 5.93
C ARG A 396 7.18 -9.76 7.08
N ALA A 397 8.08 -9.69 8.06
CA ALA A 397 7.97 -8.81 9.23
C ALA A 397 9.05 -7.72 9.25
N SER A 398 8.69 -6.60 9.86
CA SER A 398 9.63 -5.57 10.31
C SER A 398 9.37 -5.26 11.78
N ILE A 399 10.25 -4.49 12.42
CA ILE A 399 9.99 -3.98 13.79
C ILE A 399 8.78 -3.04 13.87
N PHE A 400 8.21 -2.63 12.73
CA PHE A 400 7.02 -1.80 12.64
C PHE A 400 5.75 -2.57 12.23
N GLY A 401 5.83 -3.90 12.16
CA GLY A 401 4.73 -4.78 11.76
C GLY A 401 4.92 -5.38 10.35
N PRO A 402 3.83 -5.84 9.70
CA PRO A 402 3.91 -6.60 8.46
C PRO A 402 4.47 -5.75 7.32
N VAL A 403 5.39 -6.34 6.56
CA VAL A 403 5.94 -5.74 5.36
C VAL A 403 4.90 -5.87 4.24
N ARG A 404 4.43 -4.73 3.72
CA ARG A 404 3.49 -4.70 2.59
C ARG A 404 4.26 -4.53 1.29
N PHE A 405 3.90 -5.30 0.28
CA PHE A 405 4.52 -5.17 -1.04
C PHE A 405 4.08 -3.89 -1.76
N ALA A 406 4.99 -3.37 -2.59
CA ALA A 406 4.67 -2.30 -3.53
C ALA A 406 3.57 -2.76 -4.51
N LYS A 407 2.76 -1.81 -5.01
CA LYS A 407 1.65 -2.09 -5.95
C LYS A 407 2.12 -2.87 -7.19
N ASN A 408 3.34 -2.58 -7.67
CA ASN A 408 3.94 -3.21 -8.85
C ASN A 408 5.00 -4.28 -8.49
N PHE A 409 4.78 -5.06 -7.44
CA PHE A 409 5.69 -6.13 -7.06
C PHE A 409 5.59 -7.31 -8.04
N THR A 410 6.49 -7.33 -9.03
CA THR A 410 6.45 -8.24 -10.18
C THR A 410 6.62 -9.71 -9.76
N PRO A 411 6.11 -10.67 -10.55
CA PRO A 411 6.35 -12.09 -10.32
C PRO A 411 7.83 -12.45 -10.24
N GLU A 412 8.70 -11.82 -11.05
CA GLU A 412 10.16 -12.01 -11.04
C GLU A 412 10.79 -11.53 -9.72
N SER A 413 10.34 -10.37 -9.22
CA SER A 413 10.79 -9.87 -7.91
C SER A 413 10.36 -10.84 -6.80
N ARG A 414 9.16 -11.42 -6.95
CA ARG A 414 8.58 -12.33 -5.95
C ARG A 414 9.26 -13.69 -5.93
N SER A 415 9.57 -14.27 -7.09
CA SER A 415 10.30 -15.54 -7.17
C SER A 415 11.67 -15.42 -6.50
N LEU A 416 12.43 -14.37 -6.83
CA LEU A 416 13.72 -14.08 -6.18
C LEU A 416 13.56 -13.81 -4.68
N ARG A 417 12.52 -13.07 -4.27
CA ARG A 417 12.23 -12.77 -2.86
C ARG A 417 12.05 -14.04 -2.04
N GLN A 418 11.31 -15.03 -2.55
CA GLN A 418 11.11 -16.30 -1.86
C GLN A 418 12.44 -17.03 -1.65
N LEU A 419 13.32 -17.03 -2.65
CA LEU A 419 14.66 -17.61 -2.52
C LEU A 419 15.45 -16.91 -1.42
N VAL A 420 15.43 -15.58 -1.34
CA VAL A 420 16.13 -14.84 -0.28
C VAL A 420 15.55 -15.16 1.10
N GLU A 421 14.23 -15.32 1.23
CA GLU A 421 13.65 -15.72 2.53
C GLU A 421 14.11 -17.12 2.95
N LEU A 422 14.21 -18.08 2.03
CA LEU A 422 14.80 -19.39 2.32
C LEU A 422 16.26 -19.27 2.77
N LEU A 423 17.06 -18.42 2.12
CA LEU A 423 18.46 -18.18 2.50
C LEU A 423 18.62 -17.45 3.84
N MET A 424 17.60 -16.71 4.27
CA MET A 424 17.55 -16.08 5.60
C MET A 424 17.18 -17.06 6.71
N ALA A 425 16.53 -18.17 6.39
CA ALA A 425 16.13 -19.16 7.38
C ALA A 425 17.35 -19.77 8.08
N ALA A 426 17.24 -19.98 9.40
CA ALA A 426 18.20 -20.84 10.08
C ALA A 426 18.14 -22.25 9.47
N PRO A 427 19.29 -22.95 9.30
CA PRO A 427 19.32 -24.24 8.60
C PRO A 427 18.33 -25.29 9.12
N ASN A 428 18.13 -25.36 10.43
CA ASN A 428 17.15 -26.26 11.06
C ASN A 428 15.69 -25.78 10.93
N LYS A 429 15.46 -24.48 10.74
CA LYS A 429 14.13 -23.88 10.54
C LYS A 429 13.74 -23.80 9.06
N LEU A 430 14.62 -24.18 8.14
CA LEU A 430 14.42 -24.05 6.69
C LEU A 430 13.12 -24.71 6.22
N VAL A 431 12.77 -25.89 6.72
CA VAL A 431 11.52 -26.58 6.37
C VAL A 431 10.28 -25.83 6.88
N SER A 432 10.31 -25.34 8.11
CA SER A 432 9.22 -24.53 8.66
C SER A 432 9.05 -23.24 7.87
N VAL A 433 10.14 -22.58 7.51
CA VAL A 433 10.10 -21.36 6.69
C VAL A 433 9.57 -21.70 5.30
N ALA A 434 10.01 -22.78 4.67
CA ALA A 434 9.49 -23.21 3.36
C ALA A 434 7.97 -23.44 3.37
N ASP A 435 7.43 -24.13 4.39
CA ASP A 435 5.98 -24.32 4.56
C ASP A 435 5.24 -22.97 4.69
N GLU A 436 5.79 -22.03 5.48
CA GLU A 436 5.20 -20.71 5.66
C GLU A 436 5.28 -19.82 4.39
N VAL A 437 6.37 -19.91 3.63
CA VAL A 437 6.56 -19.19 2.36
C VAL A 437 5.63 -19.72 1.28
N GLU A 438 5.52 -21.04 1.15
CA GLU A 438 4.57 -21.66 0.21
C GLU A 438 3.13 -21.29 0.57
N LEU A 439 2.76 -21.36 1.86
CA LEU A 439 1.43 -20.97 2.31
C LEU A 439 1.11 -19.52 1.94
N ALA A 440 2.04 -18.60 2.18
CA ALA A 440 1.86 -17.19 1.86
C ALA A 440 1.62 -16.96 0.35
N GLU A 441 2.33 -17.69 -0.52
CA GLU A 441 2.16 -17.58 -1.97
C GLU A 441 0.83 -18.19 -2.45
N LEU A 442 0.49 -19.39 -1.97
CA LEU A 442 -0.77 -20.04 -2.34
C LEU A 442 -1.97 -19.23 -1.85
N VAL A 443 -1.88 -18.59 -0.67
CA VAL A 443 -2.91 -17.67 -0.17
C VAL A 443 -3.08 -16.47 -1.12
N ARG A 444 -1.98 -15.92 -1.65
CA ARG A 444 -2.05 -14.84 -2.64
C ARG A 444 -2.69 -15.30 -3.95
N GLU A 445 -2.25 -16.42 -4.51
CA GLU A 445 -2.80 -16.96 -5.77
C GLU A 445 -4.29 -17.28 -5.63
N ALA A 446 -4.65 -17.95 -4.54
CA ALA A 446 -6.04 -18.24 -4.22
C ALA A 446 -6.86 -16.95 -4.08
N HIS A 447 -6.32 -15.90 -3.44
CA HIS A 447 -7.01 -14.62 -3.35
C HIS A 447 -7.26 -13.98 -4.71
N VAL A 448 -6.28 -14.01 -5.63
CA VAL A 448 -6.43 -13.43 -6.97
C VAL A 448 -7.55 -14.15 -7.73
N LEU A 449 -7.48 -15.48 -7.80
CA LEU A 449 -8.47 -16.32 -8.48
C LEU A 449 -9.87 -16.16 -7.85
N TRP A 450 -9.94 -16.24 -6.53
CA TRP A 450 -11.19 -16.06 -5.78
C TRP A 450 -11.78 -14.67 -6.01
N ARG A 451 -10.97 -13.60 -5.97
CA ARG A 451 -11.45 -12.21 -6.14
C ARG A 451 -12.03 -11.99 -7.53
N GLU A 452 -11.40 -12.54 -8.57
CA GLU A 452 -11.88 -12.45 -9.94
C GLU A 452 -13.22 -13.15 -10.09
N GLU A 453 -13.34 -14.37 -9.56
CA GLU A 453 -14.59 -15.13 -9.61
C GLU A 453 -15.69 -14.54 -8.75
N PHE A 454 -15.35 -14.10 -7.54
CA PHE A 454 -16.24 -13.40 -6.63
C PHE A 454 -16.76 -12.13 -7.30
N SER A 455 -15.88 -11.33 -7.91
CA SER A 455 -16.29 -10.15 -8.68
C SER A 455 -17.22 -10.56 -9.80
N ARG A 456 -16.86 -11.55 -10.63
CA ARG A 456 -17.69 -12.02 -11.74
C ARG A 456 -19.08 -12.47 -11.29
N THR A 457 -19.14 -13.34 -10.29
CA THR A 457 -20.38 -13.94 -9.77
C THR A 457 -21.26 -12.88 -9.12
N VAL A 458 -20.71 -12.09 -8.21
CA VAL A 458 -21.44 -11.05 -7.49
C VAL A 458 -21.84 -9.89 -8.42
N LEU A 459 -21.06 -9.59 -9.47
CA LEU A 459 -21.37 -8.55 -10.46
C LEU A 459 -22.36 -8.96 -11.52
N SER A 460 -22.38 -10.23 -11.90
CA SER A 460 -23.27 -10.72 -12.96
C SER A 460 -24.75 -10.67 -12.58
N LEU A 461 -25.07 -10.34 -11.32
CA LEU A 461 -26.42 -10.42 -10.74
C LEU A 461 -27.07 -11.78 -11.07
N ASP A 462 -26.26 -12.85 -11.11
CA ASP A 462 -26.78 -14.21 -11.24
C ASP A 462 -27.85 -14.38 -10.16
N GLU A 463 -29.11 -14.62 -10.55
CA GLU A 463 -30.30 -14.53 -9.69
C GLU A 463 -30.16 -15.37 -8.41
N LYS A 464 -29.23 -16.34 -8.42
CA LYS A 464 -28.89 -17.22 -7.31
C LYS A 464 -28.43 -16.50 -6.02
N TYR A 465 -27.66 -15.42 -6.10
CA TYR A 465 -26.96 -14.85 -4.92
C TYR A 465 -27.44 -13.48 -4.40
N PRO A 466 -27.89 -12.52 -5.24
CA PRO A 466 -28.25 -11.18 -4.79
C PRO A 466 -29.27 -11.19 -3.66
N ASN A 467 -30.19 -12.16 -3.64
CA ASN A 467 -31.22 -12.29 -2.61
C ASN A 467 -30.73 -12.74 -1.23
N LEU A 468 -29.45 -13.11 -1.11
CA LEU A 468 -28.87 -13.61 0.13
C LEU A 468 -27.79 -12.67 0.70
N ILE A 469 -27.45 -11.61 -0.02
CA ILE A 469 -26.31 -10.74 0.29
C ILE A 469 -26.81 -9.37 0.77
N HIS A 470 -26.28 -8.92 1.90
CA HIS A 470 -26.69 -7.65 2.52
C HIS A 470 -25.52 -6.68 2.66
N ALA A 471 -25.74 -5.43 2.24
CA ALA A 471 -24.82 -4.33 2.49
C ALA A 471 -25.37 -3.45 3.62
N THR A 472 -24.52 -3.12 4.58
CA THR A 472 -24.88 -2.29 5.73
C THR A 472 -24.39 -0.85 5.56
N SER A 473 -25.04 0.09 6.25
CA SER A 473 -24.58 1.48 6.33
C SER A 473 -23.18 1.62 6.95
N THR A 474 -22.76 0.67 7.80
CA THR A 474 -21.46 0.63 8.49
C THR A 474 -20.35 -0.01 7.67
N ASN A 475 -20.49 -0.06 6.34
CA ASN A 475 -19.49 -0.61 5.42
C ASN A 475 -19.21 -2.11 5.65
N LEU A 476 -20.16 -2.86 6.20
CA LEU A 476 -20.12 -4.33 6.24
C LEU A 476 -20.90 -4.93 5.07
N PHE A 477 -20.44 -6.09 4.63
CA PHE A 477 -21.00 -6.88 3.57
C PHE A 477 -21.21 -8.31 4.07
N LEU A 478 -22.47 -8.69 4.28
CA LEU A 478 -22.86 -9.93 4.93
C LEU A 478 -23.19 -10.98 3.85
N VAL A 479 -22.44 -12.08 3.85
CA VAL A 479 -22.54 -13.13 2.82
C VAL A 479 -22.70 -14.50 3.49
N PRO A 480 -23.63 -15.35 3.04
CA PRO A 480 -23.68 -16.74 3.52
C PRO A 480 -22.38 -17.48 3.24
N VAL A 481 -21.88 -18.22 4.22
CA VAL A 481 -20.65 -19.02 4.11
C VAL A 481 -20.76 -20.00 2.95
N GLN A 482 -21.92 -20.63 2.75
CA GLN A 482 -22.15 -21.55 1.64
C GLN A 482 -21.89 -20.90 0.28
N ALA A 483 -22.32 -19.66 0.07
CA ALA A 483 -22.07 -18.93 -1.18
C ALA A 483 -20.58 -18.64 -1.38
N LEU A 484 -19.87 -18.26 -0.31
CA LEU A 484 -18.41 -18.04 -0.37
C LEU A 484 -17.65 -19.33 -0.68
N VAL A 485 -18.08 -20.46 -0.12
CA VAL A 485 -17.51 -21.78 -0.39
C VAL A 485 -17.78 -22.22 -1.83
N GLU A 486 -19.00 -22.03 -2.34
CA GLU A 486 -19.34 -22.34 -3.73
C GLU A 486 -18.48 -21.52 -4.72
N ILE A 487 -18.34 -20.22 -4.49
CA ILE A 487 -17.45 -19.34 -5.28
C ILE A 487 -16.00 -19.83 -5.20
N SER A 488 -15.55 -20.28 -4.03
CA SER A 488 -14.19 -20.79 -3.84
C SER A 488 -13.97 -22.11 -4.57
N LYS A 489 -14.91 -23.06 -4.48
CA LYS A 489 -14.86 -24.34 -5.21
C LYS A 489 -14.90 -24.13 -6.74
N ALA A 490 -15.57 -23.07 -7.20
CA ALA A 490 -15.62 -22.72 -8.62
C ALA A 490 -14.35 -22.03 -9.15
N SER A 491 -13.61 -21.33 -8.28
CA SER A 491 -12.42 -20.56 -8.67
C SER A 491 -11.10 -21.25 -8.37
N LEU A 492 -11.05 -22.07 -7.33
CA LEU A 492 -9.80 -22.66 -6.83
C LEU A 492 -9.67 -24.12 -7.31
N PRO A 493 -8.54 -24.47 -7.94
CA PRO A 493 -8.23 -25.87 -8.24
C PRO A 493 -8.28 -26.76 -6.99
N GLN A 494 -8.79 -27.98 -7.14
CA GLN A 494 -8.96 -28.90 -6.01
C GLN A 494 -7.63 -29.29 -5.35
N ASP A 495 -6.56 -29.41 -6.14
CA ASP A 495 -5.21 -29.68 -5.66
C ASP A 495 -4.66 -28.49 -4.85
N MET A 496 -4.92 -27.25 -5.27
CA MET A 496 -4.59 -26.04 -4.50
C MET A 496 -5.34 -26.01 -3.16
N LEU A 497 -6.64 -26.30 -3.13
CA LEU A 497 -7.44 -26.37 -1.90
C LEU A 497 -6.92 -27.45 -0.93
N SER A 498 -6.60 -28.64 -1.46
CA SER A 498 -5.98 -29.74 -0.71
C SER A 498 -4.65 -29.31 -0.09
N ARG A 499 -3.77 -28.70 -0.91
CA ARG A 499 -2.44 -28.23 -0.47
C ARG A 499 -2.54 -27.12 0.58
N LEU A 500 -3.40 -26.13 0.36
CA LEU A 500 -3.66 -25.05 1.33
C LEU A 500 -4.10 -25.61 2.68
N THR A 501 -5.05 -26.55 2.68
CA THR A 501 -5.58 -27.15 3.92
C THR A 501 -4.46 -27.83 4.72
N LYS A 502 -3.62 -28.64 4.06
CA LYS A 502 -2.49 -29.33 4.69
C LYS A 502 -1.42 -28.36 5.22
N LEU A 503 -1.14 -27.28 4.49
CA LEU A 503 -0.19 -26.26 4.93
C LEU A 503 -0.72 -25.44 6.12
N ILE A 504 -1.99 -25.06 6.09
CA ILE A 504 -2.65 -24.35 7.20
C ILE A 504 -2.59 -25.18 8.48
N GLU A 505 -2.91 -26.48 8.40
CA GLU A 505 -2.78 -27.42 9.51
C GLU A 505 -1.36 -27.39 10.08
N ARG A 506 -0.34 -27.70 9.26
CA ARG A 506 1.06 -27.75 9.70
C ARG A 506 1.57 -26.43 10.27
N VAL A 507 1.28 -25.30 9.61
CA VAL A 507 1.77 -23.99 10.05
C VAL A 507 1.07 -23.58 11.34
N SER A 508 -0.25 -23.76 11.45
CA SER A 508 -0.99 -23.42 12.67
C SER A 508 -0.58 -24.28 13.87
N GLU A 509 -0.36 -25.59 13.70
CA GLU A 509 0.15 -26.48 14.75
C GLU A 509 1.51 -26.01 15.28
N ARG A 510 2.42 -25.59 14.39
CA ARG A 510 3.72 -25.04 14.81
C ARG A 510 3.58 -23.71 15.52
N GLN A 511 2.73 -22.81 15.03
CA GLN A 511 2.48 -21.52 15.69
C GLN A 511 1.89 -21.73 17.09
N GLN A 512 0.94 -22.66 17.25
CA GLN A 512 0.39 -23.04 18.56
C GLN A 512 1.45 -23.63 19.48
N ALA A 513 2.34 -24.50 18.98
CA ALA A 513 3.43 -25.05 19.77
C ALA A 513 4.40 -23.96 20.26
N ARG A 514 4.73 -22.97 19.42
CA ARG A 514 5.54 -21.79 19.81
C ARG A 514 4.84 -20.95 20.88
N ASP A 515 3.57 -20.61 20.66
CA ASP A 515 2.78 -19.82 21.62
C ASP A 515 2.70 -20.54 22.99
N LEU A 516 2.57 -21.88 23.01
CA LEU A 516 2.63 -22.66 24.24
C LEU A 516 4.00 -22.60 24.93
N GLN A 517 5.10 -22.72 24.17
CA GLN A 517 6.47 -22.61 24.71
C GLN A 517 6.76 -21.21 25.31
N VAL A 518 6.22 -20.15 24.70
CA VAL A 518 6.31 -18.80 25.25
C VAL A 518 5.52 -18.69 26.55
N LEU A 519 4.31 -19.27 26.62
CA LEU A 519 3.48 -19.29 27.84
C LEU A 519 4.13 -20.10 28.97
N GLU A 520 4.82 -21.19 28.64
CA GLU A 520 5.60 -22.01 29.58
C GLU A 520 6.91 -21.33 30.04
N GLY A 521 7.29 -20.21 29.41
CA GLY A 521 8.51 -19.46 29.71
C GLY A 521 9.79 -20.13 29.22
N THR A 522 9.69 -21.11 28.31
CA THR A 522 10.84 -21.80 27.71
C THR A 522 11.45 -21.02 26.54
N GLU A 523 10.65 -20.19 25.87
CA GLU A 523 11.09 -19.26 24.81
C GLU A 523 10.92 -17.79 25.22
N ASN A 524 11.60 -16.87 24.52
CA ASN A 524 11.48 -15.45 24.83
C ASN A 524 10.14 -14.91 24.30
N LEU A 525 9.57 -13.90 24.95
CA LEU A 525 8.39 -13.16 24.45
C LEU A 525 8.60 -12.55 23.05
N LYS A 526 9.85 -12.40 22.59
CA LYS A 526 10.17 -11.95 21.22
C LYS A 526 9.87 -12.99 20.15
N ASP A 527 9.66 -14.24 20.55
CA ASP A 527 9.37 -15.37 19.68
C ASP A 527 7.84 -15.61 19.53
N GLU A 528 7.01 -14.80 20.20
CA GLU A 528 5.54 -14.83 20.02
C GLU A 528 5.16 -14.50 18.57
N VAL A 529 4.27 -15.31 17.99
CA VAL A 529 3.78 -15.08 16.63
C VAL A 529 2.89 -13.82 16.61
N PRO A 530 3.27 -12.77 15.86
CA PRO A 530 2.47 -11.56 15.80
C PRO A 530 1.05 -11.85 15.31
N GLU A 531 0.03 -11.16 15.85
CA GLU A 531 -1.39 -11.40 15.51
C GLU A 531 -1.67 -11.36 14.00
N TYR A 532 -0.95 -10.52 13.24
CA TYR A 532 -1.12 -10.39 11.80
C TYR A 532 -0.47 -11.54 10.98
N GLU A 533 0.36 -12.38 11.61
CA GLU A 533 0.97 -13.59 11.06
C GLU A 533 0.28 -14.87 11.53
N LYS A 534 -0.64 -14.78 12.49
CA LYS A 534 -1.38 -15.94 13.00
C LYS A 534 -2.23 -16.56 11.89
N VAL A 535 -2.06 -17.86 11.73
CA VAL A 535 -2.83 -18.70 10.81
C VAL A 535 -3.89 -19.42 11.63
N PHE A 536 -5.17 -19.23 11.26
CA PHE A 536 -6.26 -19.93 11.94
C PHE A 536 -6.15 -21.44 11.73
N ALA A 537 -6.15 -22.19 12.83
CA ALA A 537 -6.10 -23.65 12.78
C ALA A 537 -7.34 -24.23 12.08
N PRO A 538 -7.25 -25.36 11.37
CA PRO A 538 -8.43 -26.02 10.81
C PRO A 538 -9.46 -26.37 11.88
N PHE A 539 -10.74 -26.41 11.51
CA PHE A 539 -11.80 -26.77 12.44
C PHE A 539 -11.65 -28.21 12.93
N GLN A 540 -11.76 -28.39 14.24
CA GLN A 540 -11.81 -29.73 14.83
C GLN A 540 -13.13 -30.42 14.51
N LYS A 541 -13.16 -31.76 14.59
CA LYS A 541 -14.37 -32.54 14.30
C LYS A 541 -15.57 -32.15 15.17
N ALA A 542 -15.33 -31.80 16.43
CA ALA A 542 -16.39 -31.32 17.34
C ALA A 542 -16.95 -29.97 16.89
N GLU A 543 -16.06 -29.03 16.56
CA GLU A 543 -16.42 -27.69 16.08
C GLU A 543 -17.16 -27.72 14.74
N LEU A 544 -16.73 -28.57 13.80
CA LEU A 544 -17.44 -28.80 12.52
C LEU A 544 -18.88 -29.25 12.74
N LYS A 545 -19.11 -30.13 13.72
CA LYS A 545 -20.46 -30.61 14.05
C LYS A 545 -21.27 -29.49 14.69
N GLU A 546 -20.70 -28.81 15.68
CA GLU A 546 -21.38 -27.72 16.38
C GLU A 546 -21.76 -26.58 15.45
N LEU A 547 -20.82 -26.06 14.65
CA LEU A 547 -21.07 -25.02 13.67
C LEU A 547 -22.05 -25.49 12.58
N GLY A 548 -21.95 -26.75 12.14
CA GLY A 548 -22.83 -27.28 11.12
C GLY A 548 -24.28 -27.38 11.59
N ASP A 549 -24.49 -27.91 12.80
CA ASP A 549 -25.82 -28.06 13.41
C ASP A 549 -26.43 -26.69 13.75
N SER A 550 -25.60 -25.73 14.17
CA SER A 550 -26.06 -24.42 14.65
C SER A 550 -26.30 -23.41 13.52
N HIS A 551 -25.47 -23.44 12.47
CA HIS A 551 -25.51 -22.48 11.36
C HIS A 551 -26.04 -23.06 10.05
N PHE A 552 -26.44 -24.32 10.03
CA PHE A 552 -26.98 -25.01 8.85
C PHE A 552 -25.99 -25.04 7.66
N VAL A 553 -24.69 -25.12 7.95
CA VAL A 553 -23.63 -25.25 6.94
C VAL A 553 -23.13 -26.69 6.94
N SER A 554 -22.95 -27.29 5.77
CA SER A 554 -22.47 -28.68 5.72
C SER A 554 -21.05 -28.80 6.31
N PRO A 555 -20.72 -29.91 7.03
CA PRO A 555 -19.36 -30.11 7.54
C PRO A 555 -18.29 -30.14 6.44
N GLU A 556 -18.66 -30.53 5.21
CA GLU A 556 -17.77 -30.50 4.06
C GLU A 556 -17.46 -29.06 3.62
N ASP A 557 -18.48 -28.20 3.56
CA ASP A 557 -18.29 -26.79 3.23
C ASP A 557 -17.54 -26.05 4.33
N LEU A 558 -17.76 -26.40 5.60
CA LEU A 558 -16.98 -25.85 6.72
C LEU A 558 -15.50 -26.21 6.64
N ARG A 559 -15.14 -27.41 6.15
CA ARG A 559 -13.73 -27.76 5.91
C ARG A 559 -13.10 -26.88 4.83
N VAL A 560 -13.80 -26.65 3.73
CA VAL A 560 -13.32 -25.73 2.68
C VAL A 560 -13.24 -24.30 3.22
N TRP A 561 -14.25 -23.87 3.98
CA TRP A 561 -14.30 -22.58 4.65
C TRP A 561 -13.10 -22.37 5.57
N SER A 562 -12.65 -23.41 6.29
CA SER A 562 -11.49 -23.32 7.19
C SER A 562 -10.22 -22.84 6.49
N SER A 563 -10.05 -23.19 5.20
CA SER A 563 -8.93 -22.75 4.37
C SER A 563 -9.20 -21.40 3.71
N VAL A 564 -10.41 -21.20 3.18
CA VAL A 564 -10.82 -19.95 2.53
C VAL A 564 -10.81 -18.77 3.49
N ARG A 565 -11.19 -18.96 4.76
CA ARG A 565 -11.17 -17.88 5.75
C ARG A 565 -9.75 -17.34 5.98
N VAL A 566 -8.70 -18.17 5.89
CA VAL A 566 -7.32 -17.72 6.01
C VAL A 566 -6.95 -16.82 4.84
N VAL A 567 -7.37 -17.17 3.62
CA VAL A 567 -7.21 -16.33 2.42
C VAL A 567 -7.90 -14.98 2.61
N LEU A 568 -9.17 -15.00 3.02
CA LEU A 568 -9.97 -13.79 3.22
C LEU A 568 -9.46 -12.93 4.38
N TYR A 569 -9.01 -13.54 5.47
CA TYR A 569 -8.43 -12.85 6.61
C TYR A 569 -7.13 -12.12 6.22
N THR A 570 -6.21 -12.83 5.56
CA THR A 570 -4.89 -12.30 5.17
C THR A 570 -5.01 -11.05 4.30
N TYR A 571 -6.00 -11.01 3.40
CA TYR A 571 -6.26 -9.87 2.53
C TYR A 571 -7.24 -8.82 3.10
N GLY A 572 -7.63 -8.99 4.36
CA GLY A 572 -8.49 -8.04 5.08
C GLY A 572 -9.92 -7.98 4.56
N TRP A 573 -10.42 -9.06 3.95
CA TRP A 573 -11.84 -9.18 3.59
C TRP A 573 -12.71 -9.41 4.82
N LEU A 574 -12.27 -10.22 5.78
CA LEU A 574 -13.08 -10.51 6.96
C LEU A 574 -13.18 -9.29 7.90
N ALA A 575 -14.40 -8.99 8.35
CA ALA A 575 -14.62 -8.00 9.38
C ALA A 575 -14.15 -8.54 10.73
N ARG A 576 -13.63 -7.65 11.59
CA ARG A 576 -13.25 -8.00 12.97
C ARG A 576 -14.39 -7.77 13.97
N ARG A 577 -15.37 -6.94 13.60
CA ARG A 577 -16.51 -6.56 14.44
C ARG A 577 -17.78 -6.41 13.61
N VAL A 578 -18.91 -6.69 14.24
CA VAL A 578 -20.26 -6.46 13.70
C VAL A 578 -21.11 -5.83 14.81
N GLY A 579 -21.39 -4.54 14.70
CA GLY A 579 -21.89 -3.76 15.83
C GLY A 579 -20.82 -3.69 16.93
N ASP A 580 -21.22 -3.98 18.16
CA ASP A 580 -20.35 -3.94 19.34
C ASP A 580 -19.57 -5.25 19.58
N TYR A 581 -19.97 -6.32 18.90
CA TYR A 581 -19.41 -7.65 19.07
C TYR A 581 -18.17 -7.90 18.21
N THR A 582 -17.22 -8.67 18.77
CA THR A 582 -16.05 -9.19 18.05
C THR A 582 -16.43 -10.45 17.27
N VAL A 583 -16.04 -10.51 16.01
CA VAL A 583 -16.29 -11.69 15.16
C VAL A 583 -15.43 -12.86 15.65
N PRO A 584 -16.00 -14.07 15.85
CA PRO A 584 -15.24 -15.23 16.29
C PRO A 584 -14.22 -15.68 15.23
N GLU A 585 -13.21 -16.46 15.63
CA GLU A 585 -12.19 -16.97 14.70
C GLU A 585 -12.79 -17.85 13.59
N SER A 586 -13.91 -18.55 13.86
CA SER A 586 -14.69 -19.28 12.85
C SER A 586 -15.14 -18.37 11.70
N SER A 587 -15.31 -17.07 11.97
CA SER A 587 -15.87 -16.08 11.07
C SER A 587 -17.27 -16.46 10.54
N VAL A 588 -17.96 -17.35 11.26
CA VAL A 588 -19.33 -17.76 11.01
C VAL A 588 -20.18 -17.20 12.15
N VAL A 589 -21.17 -16.38 11.82
CA VAL A 589 -21.98 -15.68 12.82
C VAL A 589 -23.48 -15.84 12.59
N TYR A 590 -24.23 -15.55 13.64
CA TYR A 590 -25.64 -15.16 13.54
C TYR A 590 -25.73 -13.65 13.38
N VAL A 591 -26.60 -13.18 12.49
CA VAL A 591 -26.81 -11.75 12.29
C VAL A 591 -28.30 -11.43 12.21
N VAL A 592 -28.71 -10.38 12.91
CA VAL A 592 -30.05 -9.79 12.82
C VAL A 592 -29.94 -8.42 12.17
N MET A 593 -30.76 -8.17 11.16
CA MET A 593 -30.69 -6.98 10.31
C MET A 593 -32.03 -6.25 10.24
N ASP A 594 -31.98 -4.92 10.26
CA ASP A 594 -33.13 -4.06 9.90
C ASP A 594 -33.06 -3.74 8.40
N GLN A 595 -33.87 -4.39 7.58
CA GLN A 595 -33.85 -4.21 6.13
C GLN A 595 -34.73 -3.03 5.68
N ALA A 596 -34.25 -2.23 4.74
CA ALA A 596 -35.04 -1.12 4.21
C ALA A 596 -36.17 -1.56 3.25
N ASN A 597 -35.91 -2.51 2.33
CA ASN A 597 -36.66 -2.58 1.07
C ASN A 597 -37.31 -3.93 0.69
N SER A 598 -37.26 -4.99 1.50
CA SER A 598 -37.89 -6.29 1.17
C SER A 598 -38.93 -6.70 2.22
N GLU A 599 -40.14 -7.10 1.80
CA GLU A 599 -41.20 -7.54 2.73
C GLU A 599 -41.19 -9.06 3.00
N ALA A 600 -40.69 -9.88 2.08
CA ALA A 600 -40.96 -11.32 2.09
C ALA A 600 -40.23 -12.12 3.19
N SER A 601 -39.15 -11.59 3.77
CA SER A 601 -38.32 -12.27 4.79
C SER A 601 -38.33 -11.58 6.16
N LYS A 602 -39.07 -10.48 6.31
CA LYS A 602 -39.14 -9.72 7.56
C LYS A 602 -40.11 -10.37 8.55
N ASN A 603 -39.74 -10.35 9.82
CA ASN A 603 -40.71 -10.59 10.88
C ASN A 603 -41.63 -9.36 11.08
N HIS A 604 -42.57 -9.45 12.02
CA HIS A 604 -43.50 -8.37 12.36
C HIS A 604 -42.83 -7.08 12.89
N LEU A 605 -41.54 -7.15 13.27
CA LEU A 605 -40.72 -6.01 13.71
C LEU A 605 -39.88 -5.41 12.57
N GLY A 606 -39.97 -5.96 11.36
CA GLY A 606 -39.16 -5.53 10.21
C GLY A 606 -37.73 -6.12 10.20
N LEU A 607 -37.43 -7.06 11.09
CA LEU A 607 -36.11 -7.67 11.25
C LEU A 607 -35.97 -8.94 10.39
N VAL A 608 -34.75 -9.18 9.91
CA VAL A 608 -34.35 -10.40 9.20
C VAL A 608 -33.18 -11.04 9.93
N GLY A 609 -33.33 -12.30 10.31
CA GLY A 609 -32.30 -13.10 10.97
C GLY A 609 -31.67 -14.08 10.00
N GLN A 610 -30.34 -14.18 10.03
CA GLN A 610 -29.58 -15.14 9.23
C GLN A 610 -28.54 -15.85 10.09
N ALA A 611 -28.39 -17.15 9.87
CA ALA A 611 -27.35 -17.98 10.44
C ALA A 611 -26.35 -18.37 9.34
N GLY A 612 -25.10 -18.66 9.72
CA GLY A 612 -24.10 -19.14 8.77
C GLY A 612 -23.59 -18.03 7.85
N VAL A 613 -23.48 -16.82 8.37
CA VAL A 613 -23.04 -15.64 7.63
C VAL A 613 -21.60 -15.31 7.97
N ALA A 614 -20.81 -14.95 6.96
CA ALA A 614 -19.49 -14.36 7.13
C ALA A 614 -19.56 -12.84 6.89
N PRO A 615 -19.18 -12.01 7.88
CA PRO A 615 -19.14 -10.58 7.71
C PRO A 615 -17.86 -10.16 6.99
N LEU A 616 -18.01 -9.56 5.81
CA LEU A 616 -16.92 -9.01 5.01
C LEU A 616 -16.87 -7.47 5.13
N ARG A 617 -15.70 -6.92 4.85
CA ARG A 617 -15.41 -5.48 4.79
C ARG A 617 -15.78 -4.91 3.43
N GLY A 618 -16.61 -3.88 3.44
CA GLY A 618 -17.06 -3.16 2.25
C GLY A 618 -16.00 -2.26 1.63
N GLU A 619 -14.88 -1.98 2.30
CA GLU A 619 -13.78 -1.17 1.75
C GLU A 619 -13.29 -1.69 0.39
N ARG A 620 -13.15 -3.01 0.23
CA ARG A 620 -12.71 -3.61 -1.05
C ARG A 620 -13.71 -3.41 -2.17
N LEU A 621 -15.00 -3.53 -1.85
CA LEU A 621 -16.08 -3.27 -2.81
C LEU A 621 -16.15 -1.78 -3.14
N LYS A 622 -15.88 -0.90 -2.18
CA LYS A 622 -15.82 0.55 -2.38
C LYS A 622 -14.65 0.97 -3.27
N GLU A 623 -13.48 0.33 -3.11
CA GLU A 623 -12.32 0.53 -4.00
C GLU A 623 -12.67 0.16 -5.45
N GLN A 624 -13.42 -0.91 -5.64
CA GLN A 624 -13.77 -1.44 -6.97
C GLN A 624 -14.97 -0.72 -7.62
N PHE A 625 -16.03 -0.42 -6.86
CA PHE A 625 -17.30 0.08 -7.37
C PHE A 625 -17.60 1.54 -6.99
N GLY A 626 -16.71 2.19 -6.25
CA GLY A 626 -16.89 3.55 -5.78
C GLY A 626 -17.88 3.65 -4.62
N ARG A 627 -18.39 4.86 -4.38
CA ARG A 627 -19.20 5.17 -3.19
C ARG A 627 -20.57 4.52 -3.18
N GLU A 628 -21.11 4.16 -4.34
CA GLU A 628 -22.46 3.61 -4.51
C GLU A 628 -22.48 2.08 -4.53
N TRP A 629 -21.39 1.42 -4.13
CA TRP A 629 -21.27 -0.04 -4.14
C TRP A 629 -22.42 -0.73 -3.39
N GLN A 630 -22.92 -0.12 -2.32
CA GLN A 630 -24.01 -0.65 -1.48
C GLN A 630 -25.33 -0.75 -2.23
N ASN A 631 -25.59 0.12 -3.22
CA ASN A 631 -26.84 0.16 -3.97
C ASN A 631 -27.04 -1.07 -4.87
N ARG A 632 -26.00 -1.90 -5.03
CA ARG A 632 -26.04 -3.15 -5.79
C ARG A 632 -26.60 -4.33 -4.99
N PHE A 633 -26.78 -4.17 -3.68
CA PHE A 633 -27.14 -5.24 -2.75
C PHE A 633 -28.35 -4.85 -1.91
N TYR A 634 -28.94 -5.80 -1.19
CA TYR A 634 -30.00 -5.47 -0.24
C TYR A 634 -29.44 -4.60 0.89
N SER A 635 -30.02 -3.42 1.06
CA SER A 635 -29.61 -2.49 2.10
C SER A 635 -30.20 -2.90 3.45
N ALA A 636 -29.30 -3.13 4.41
CA ALA A 636 -29.61 -3.20 5.83
C ALA A 636 -29.22 -1.87 6.49
N ARG A 637 -30.17 -1.25 7.20
CA ARG A 637 -29.93 -0.02 7.96
C ARG A 637 -28.94 -0.27 9.09
N THR A 638 -29.18 -1.36 9.82
CA THR A 638 -28.34 -1.83 10.93
C THR A 638 -28.18 -3.35 10.83
N ALA A 639 -27.08 -3.86 11.40
CA ALA A 639 -26.83 -5.27 11.58
C ALA A 639 -26.22 -5.49 12.98
N LYS A 640 -26.77 -6.44 13.72
CA LYS A 640 -26.27 -6.86 15.03
C LYS A 640 -25.86 -8.33 14.98
N MET A 641 -24.70 -8.64 15.53
CA MET A 641 -24.28 -10.02 15.72
C MET A 641 -24.99 -10.62 16.92
N ALA A 642 -25.28 -11.91 16.87
CA ALA A 642 -25.63 -12.70 18.04
C ALA A 642 -24.57 -13.78 18.27
N GLU A 643 -24.18 -13.97 19.53
CA GLU A 643 -23.11 -14.89 19.92
C GLU A 643 -23.51 -16.36 19.77
N ASN A 644 -24.80 -16.66 19.93
CA ASN A 644 -25.35 -18.00 19.85
C ASN A 644 -26.81 -17.96 19.36
N ARG A 645 -27.38 -19.14 19.14
CA ARG A 645 -28.75 -19.30 18.63
C ARG A 645 -29.81 -18.66 19.54
N GLN A 646 -29.70 -18.83 20.85
CA GLN A 646 -30.67 -18.28 21.80
C GLN A 646 -30.64 -16.74 21.76
N HIS A 647 -29.44 -16.17 21.75
CA HIS A 647 -29.24 -14.74 21.59
C HIS A 647 -29.82 -14.23 20.25
N HIS A 648 -29.62 -14.98 19.15
CA HIS A 648 -30.22 -14.65 17.85
C HIS A 648 -31.76 -14.66 17.90
N GLU A 649 -32.37 -15.67 18.53
CA GLU A 649 -33.83 -15.76 18.69
C GLU A 649 -34.38 -14.60 19.55
N ARG A 650 -33.66 -14.18 20.60
CA ARG A 650 -34.02 -13.01 21.42
C ARG A 650 -33.94 -11.69 20.65
N GLN A 651 -32.85 -11.47 19.91
CA GLN A 651 -32.71 -10.28 19.06
C GLN A 651 -33.82 -10.24 18.00
N MET A 652 -34.20 -11.39 17.44
CA MET A 652 -35.33 -11.51 16.50
C MET A 652 -36.69 -11.18 17.15
N GLN A 653 -36.80 -11.18 18.48
CA GLN A 653 -37.98 -10.72 19.22
C GLN A 653 -37.90 -9.23 19.60
N GLY A 654 -36.83 -8.53 19.21
CA GLY A 654 -36.61 -7.12 19.53
C GLY A 654 -36.11 -6.87 20.96
N ILE A 655 -35.67 -7.91 21.67
CA ILE A 655 -35.09 -7.79 23.01
C ILE A 655 -33.62 -7.36 22.85
N SER A 656 -33.25 -6.18 23.37
CA SER A 656 -31.87 -5.68 23.34
C SER A 656 -31.13 -5.99 24.63
N ASP A 657 -29.84 -6.33 24.52
CA ASP A 657 -28.96 -6.62 25.68
C ASP A 657 -28.88 -5.42 26.66
N ASP A 658 -28.97 -4.19 26.15
CA ASP A 658 -28.96 -2.96 26.96
C ASP A 658 -30.08 -2.89 28.01
N LEU A 659 -31.22 -3.54 27.74
CA LEU A 659 -32.34 -3.59 28.69
C LEU A 659 -32.05 -4.58 29.83
N GLU A 660 -31.31 -5.64 29.54
CA GLU A 660 -31.01 -6.68 30.52
C GLU A 660 -29.83 -6.29 31.41
N GLU A 661 -28.81 -5.61 30.88
CA GLU A 661 -27.79 -4.97 31.73
C GLU A 661 -28.43 -3.90 32.62
N ALA A 662 -29.39 -3.11 32.12
CA ALA A 662 -30.09 -2.14 32.94
C ALA A 662 -30.96 -2.80 34.02
N GLU A 663 -31.65 -3.91 33.71
CA GLU A 663 -32.43 -4.68 34.68
C GLU A 663 -31.54 -5.40 35.71
N GLN A 664 -30.38 -5.92 35.31
CA GLN A 664 -29.41 -6.54 36.23
C GLN A 664 -28.67 -5.52 37.11
N LEU A 665 -28.46 -4.30 36.62
CA LEU A 665 -27.87 -3.21 37.42
C LEU A 665 -28.88 -2.56 38.36
N THR A 666 -30.19 -2.73 38.11
CA THR A 666 -31.25 -2.20 38.97
C THR A 666 -31.82 -3.22 39.96
N ALA A 667 -31.60 -4.52 39.73
CA ALA A 667 -31.85 -5.61 40.67
C ALA A 667 -30.67 -5.79 41.66
#